data_AF-A0A829Z721-F1
#
_entry.id   AF-A0A829Z721-F1
#
_cell.length_a   1.000
_cell.length_b   1.000
_cell.length_c   1.000
_cell.angle_alpha   90.00
_cell.angle_beta   90.00
_cell.angle_gamma   90.00
#
_symmetry.space_group_name_H-M   'P 1'
#
loop_
_entity.id
_entity.type
_entity.pdbx_description
1 polymer ?
#
loop_
_entity_poly.entity_id
_entity_poly.type
_entity_poly.pdbx_seq_one_letter_code
_entity_poly.pdbx_strand_id
1 'polypeptide(L)'
;MNKVKRSLLLLMIVTLLFSFVIVLPSANTNIPYGPVDSEDRDKGIEQIMQAGVEDKCFATAIYDALVVDNYFGDDTKNIREILCEYDGKIDATNRGIKSIVGIEWLRNTQEIDFTNSLDSPNPNIKNEIRDITPLSFEYIMKIGNLSSSTEAEKWFKNRRNLFIRFGGNPIEKYGDSVGRLHILCGGGVTPMIPSDDLVAIKMGGNLDWSVTKNISLPRLERNGQEVKFSNEYNGKQLTYILKNITTINKDAQINYAELNNSKLQIKNIKQSGVLWATTAVSNNDGIDYFINSIVDENTDVANIDTATFNYTTKFSSRIYTPVYTEKEVKTKFKVTKSATCDYSGKKVVGAKYYLYDANTNQRVSDKEYITDINGEILIDEYLPVGEYYLLEFEAPEGFLLNESKISFSVIADQCNVSVSGGDKDLNINAGDIEEDPNTVYIDRNSKDVEVSINDDSNYKLDHIEITYFDLESQTFKDLSFTGPSEGTVFASAEEAAAFATNWINTNKGNAEKLGIIDGKVTVKAYFLHSKELLTSDPRPVMNVEFTKNSSGFDNNFDVVETPLAGATFKLECTHKHTDECVDSNGNYSIDHCIDPHTDCGDYYTDDGCSWSDEVTSGEDGKVVFENINTGIYKMTETVVPDGYLQPNTTWIIQVDASKLTYTIKENKNDNENINSIIRGDQKRGYTIVNSSFNVKVKKIDSKSGEVLQGAVFELFKLEMKDDVKQWVSKGTGTGATGENGLAYFEKLTEGQYMIKEIEAPPGYELITDVIEFNVPFEYTSTDKNGIESNFASDTKTVTFTVSDKVGVSLPNTGATLTARIATLGIVIMGIMILLIKKIEKHKIIREEKYRKL
;
A
#
# COMPACT_ATOMS: atom_id res chain seq x y z
N MET A 1 -10.67 -3.30 77.70
CA MET A 1 -11.61 -2.39 78.41
C MET A 1 -12.26 -1.31 77.52
N ASN A 2 -12.20 -1.40 76.18
CA ASN A 2 -12.74 -0.36 75.25
C ASN A 2 -13.95 -0.80 74.39
N LYS A 3 -14.60 -1.94 74.68
CA LYS A 3 -15.79 -2.42 73.95
C LYS A 3 -17.15 -2.15 74.62
N VAL A 4 -17.18 -1.57 75.82
CA VAL A 4 -18.43 -1.28 76.56
C VAL A 4 -18.84 0.21 76.50
N LYS A 5 -17.90 1.13 76.24
CA LYS A 5 -18.18 2.59 76.20
C LYS A 5 -18.87 3.11 74.91
N ARG A 6 -18.91 2.35 73.82
CA ARG A 6 -19.63 2.77 72.59
C ARG A 6 -21.12 2.39 72.56
N SER A 7 -21.55 1.39 73.33
CA SER A 7 -22.96 0.95 73.32
C SER A 7 -23.86 1.78 74.24
N LEU A 8 -23.36 2.29 75.37
CA LEU A 8 -24.14 3.20 76.24
C LEU A 8 -24.32 4.59 75.63
N LEU A 9 -23.36 5.07 74.82
CA LEU A 9 -23.48 6.39 74.18
C LEU A 9 -24.58 6.40 73.11
N LEU A 10 -24.75 5.31 72.36
CA LEU A 10 -25.87 5.15 71.42
C LEU A 10 -27.21 5.10 72.16
N LEU A 11 -27.30 4.41 73.30
CA LEU A 11 -28.57 4.27 74.03
C LEU A 11 -29.02 5.59 74.69
N MET A 12 -28.11 6.43 75.18
CA MET A 12 -28.45 7.77 75.69
C MET A 12 -28.83 8.76 74.59
N ILE A 13 -28.27 8.64 73.37
CA ILE A 13 -28.63 9.51 72.23
C ILE A 13 -30.01 9.14 71.67
N VAL A 14 -30.38 7.85 71.65
CA VAL A 14 -31.71 7.40 71.21
C VAL A 14 -32.83 7.83 72.18
N THR A 15 -32.55 8.05 73.47
CA THR A 15 -33.52 8.62 74.44
C THR A 15 -33.57 10.14 74.49
N LEU A 16 -32.74 10.85 73.71
CA LEU A 16 -32.72 12.32 73.60
C LEU A 16 -33.23 12.85 72.25
N LEU A 17 -33.61 11.95 71.33
CA LEU A 17 -34.10 12.28 69.98
C LEU A 17 -35.60 12.02 69.77
N PHE A 18 -36.31 11.48 70.76
CA PHE A 18 -37.78 11.27 70.73
C PHE A 18 -38.52 12.12 71.78
N SER A 19 -38.09 13.37 71.92
CA SER A 19 -38.82 14.39 72.69
C SER A 19 -38.44 15.82 72.27
N PHE A 20 -38.49 16.12 70.96
CA PHE A 20 -38.92 17.45 70.54
C PHE A 20 -40.42 17.60 70.83
N VAL A 21 -40.75 17.66 72.11
CA VAL A 21 -41.87 18.49 72.54
C VAL A 21 -41.50 19.88 72.04
N ILE A 22 -42.27 20.38 71.07
CA ILE A 22 -42.31 21.81 70.81
C ILE A 22 -42.72 22.43 72.14
N VAL A 23 -41.71 22.95 72.86
CA VAL A 23 -41.92 23.96 73.88
C VAL A 23 -42.44 25.15 73.10
N LEU A 24 -43.76 25.18 72.92
CA LEU A 24 -44.45 26.44 72.68
C LEU A 24 -43.93 27.39 73.74
N PRO A 25 -43.62 28.65 73.41
CA PRO A 25 -43.36 29.65 74.41
C PRO A 25 -44.64 29.82 75.24
N SER A 26 -44.75 29.05 76.33
CA SER A 26 -45.77 29.22 77.36
C SER A 26 -45.37 30.41 78.22
N ALA A 27 -45.37 31.57 77.58
CA ALA A 27 -45.16 32.87 78.18
C ALA A 27 -46.00 33.86 77.38
N ASN A 28 -46.97 34.48 78.05
CA ASN A 28 -47.44 35.79 77.63
C ASN A 28 -46.23 36.74 77.68
N THR A 29 -45.57 36.93 76.54
CA THR A 29 -44.81 38.16 76.31
C THR A 29 -45.78 39.33 76.44
N ASN A 30 -45.29 40.50 76.88
CA ASN A 30 -46.07 41.72 76.76
C ASN A 30 -46.18 42.05 75.26
N ILE A 31 -47.23 41.54 74.61
CA ILE A 31 -47.58 41.93 73.25
C ILE A 31 -47.84 43.45 73.30
N PRO A 32 -47.22 44.25 72.42
CA PRO A 32 -47.40 45.69 72.46
C PRO A 32 -48.88 46.07 72.31
N TYR A 33 -49.31 47.05 73.10
CA TYR A 33 -50.55 47.79 72.90
C TYR A 33 -50.24 49.09 72.17
N GLY A 34 -51.19 49.57 71.37
CA GLY A 34 -50.97 50.71 70.47
C GLY A 34 -51.04 50.29 69.00
N PRO A 35 -51.21 51.26 68.08
CA PRO A 35 -51.03 51.00 66.67
C PRO A 35 -49.61 50.50 66.36
N VAL A 36 -49.49 49.75 65.26
CA VAL A 36 -48.19 49.47 64.63
C VAL A 36 -47.56 50.80 64.25
N ASP A 37 -46.30 51.02 64.63
CA ASP A 37 -45.60 52.28 64.43
C ASP A 37 -45.46 52.58 62.93
N SER A 38 -46.12 53.65 62.48
CA SER A 38 -46.16 54.05 61.07
C SER A 38 -45.05 55.02 60.67
N GLU A 39 -44.29 55.55 61.64
CA GLU A 39 -43.18 56.49 61.41
C GLU A 39 -41.83 55.75 61.45
N ASP A 40 -41.63 54.84 62.42
CA ASP A 40 -40.44 53.99 62.55
C ASP A 40 -40.73 52.57 62.05
N ARG A 41 -40.33 52.31 60.80
CA ARG A 41 -40.49 51.02 60.13
C ARG A 41 -39.82 49.85 60.85
N ASP A 42 -38.62 50.01 61.41
CA ASP A 42 -37.95 48.88 62.07
C ASP A 42 -38.65 48.54 63.40
N LYS A 43 -39.12 49.55 64.13
CA LYS A 43 -39.95 49.38 65.33
C LYS A 43 -41.32 48.78 65.03
N GLY A 44 -41.98 49.20 63.94
CA GLY A 44 -43.24 48.60 63.48
C GLY A 44 -43.10 47.13 63.11
N ILE A 45 -42.00 46.77 62.43
CA ILE A 45 -41.66 45.37 62.15
C ILE A 45 -41.36 44.60 63.45
N GLU A 46 -40.64 45.20 64.41
CA GLU A 46 -40.36 44.55 65.69
C GLU A 46 -41.64 44.31 66.50
N GLN A 47 -42.60 45.24 66.51
CA GLN A 47 -43.92 45.05 67.13
C GLN A 47 -44.68 43.85 66.54
N ILE A 48 -44.64 43.67 65.22
CA ILE A 48 -45.22 42.52 64.52
C ILE A 48 -44.49 41.22 64.90
N MET A 49 -43.16 41.24 65.01
CA MET A 49 -42.39 40.08 65.48
C MET A 49 -42.71 39.73 66.94
N GLN A 50 -42.84 40.72 67.82
CA GLN A 50 -43.22 40.55 69.23
C GLN A 50 -44.63 39.97 69.40
N ALA A 51 -45.52 40.13 68.39
CA ALA A 51 -46.81 39.46 68.33
C ALA A 51 -46.70 37.94 68.07
N GLY A 52 -45.54 37.42 67.67
CA GLY A 52 -45.29 36.00 67.39
C GLY A 52 -44.99 35.69 65.92
N VAL A 53 -44.73 36.69 65.08
CA VAL A 53 -44.22 36.46 63.72
C VAL A 53 -42.71 36.21 63.78
N GLU A 54 -42.28 34.96 63.61
CA GLU A 54 -40.88 34.56 63.83
C GLU A 54 -39.93 35.05 62.73
N ASP A 55 -40.41 35.12 61.49
CA ASP A 55 -39.59 35.46 60.33
C ASP A 55 -39.62 36.97 60.06
N LYS A 56 -38.46 37.64 60.15
CA LYS A 56 -38.36 39.11 59.92
C LYS A 56 -38.81 39.49 58.50
N CYS A 57 -38.55 38.67 57.48
CA CYS A 57 -38.99 38.96 56.11
C CYS A 57 -40.51 38.85 55.98
N PHE A 58 -41.15 37.93 56.70
CA PHE A 58 -42.62 37.83 56.74
C PHE A 58 -43.24 38.97 57.54
N ALA A 59 -42.71 39.31 58.72
CA ALA A 59 -43.11 40.50 59.48
C ALA A 59 -42.96 41.79 58.67
N THR A 60 -41.91 41.87 57.84
CA THR A 60 -41.72 42.98 56.88
C THR A 60 -42.77 42.98 55.77
N ALA A 61 -43.17 41.83 55.24
CA ALA A 61 -44.23 41.73 54.24
C ALA A 61 -45.59 42.19 54.80
N ILE A 62 -45.90 41.80 56.03
CA ILE A 62 -47.07 42.25 56.78
C ILE A 62 -47.01 43.76 56.97
N TYR A 63 -45.90 44.31 57.48
CA TYR A 63 -45.73 45.75 57.68
C TYR A 63 -45.94 46.55 56.41
N ASP A 64 -45.30 46.16 55.30
CA ASP A 64 -45.42 46.86 54.02
C ASP A 64 -46.88 46.83 53.50
N ALA A 65 -47.64 45.76 53.76
CA ALA A 65 -49.06 45.68 53.41
C ALA A 65 -49.95 46.57 54.27
N LEU A 66 -49.70 46.63 55.59
CA LEU A 66 -50.35 47.58 56.51
C LEU A 66 -50.13 49.03 56.09
N VAL A 67 -48.92 49.37 55.62
CA VAL A 67 -48.59 50.70 55.07
C VAL A 67 -49.35 50.98 53.77
N VAL A 68 -49.43 50.02 52.84
CA VAL A 68 -50.14 50.18 51.55
C VAL A 68 -51.64 50.46 51.75
N ASP A 69 -52.28 49.74 52.67
CA ASP A 69 -53.71 49.92 52.98
C ASP A 69 -53.96 51.03 54.03
N ASN A 70 -52.90 51.67 54.54
CA ASN A 70 -52.95 52.68 55.61
C ASN A 70 -53.72 52.21 56.85
N TYR A 71 -53.49 50.97 57.27
CA TYR A 71 -54.13 50.32 58.41
C TYR A 71 -53.09 49.94 59.46
N PHE A 72 -53.04 50.69 60.57
CA PHE A 72 -52.08 50.48 61.66
C PHE A 72 -52.72 50.04 62.98
N GLY A 73 -54.05 49.98 63.06
CA GLY A 73 -54.79 49.72 64.30
C GLY A 73 -55.04 50.97 65.15
N ASP A 74 -55.32 50.77 66.43
CA ASP A 74 -55.65 51.83 67.39
C ASP A 74 -55.15 51.49 68.81
N ASP A 75 -55.12 52.49 69.70
CA ASP A 75 -54.57 52.38 71.07
C ASP A 75 -55.32 51.40 71.99
N THR A 76 -56.52 50.93 71.62
CA THR A 76 -57.30 50.01 72.45
C THR A 76 -56.92 48.55 72.27
N LYS A 77 -56.12 48.25 71.24
CA LYS A 77 -55.78 46.89 70.80
C LYS A 77 -54.31 46.58 71.01
N ASN A 78 -54.01 45.29 71.17
CA ASN A 78 -52.67 44.76 71.01
C ASN A 78 -52.38 44.36 69.55
N ILE A 79 -51.10 44.22 69.19
CA ILE A 79 -50.71 43.94 67.80
C ILE A 79 -51.39 42.68 67.22
N ARG A 80 -51.66 41.63 68.00
CA ARG A 80 -52.38 40.45 67.48
C ARG A 80 -53.82 40.76 67.09
N GLU A 81 -54.50 41.60 67.86
CA GLU A 81 -55.89 42.01 67.57
C GLU A 81 -55.93 42.85 66.29
N ILE A 82 -54.97 43.75 66.11
CA ILE A 82 -54.78 44.55 64.88
C ILE A 82 -54.55 43.63 63.67
N LEU A 83 -53.62 42.67 63.77
CA LEU A 83 -53.38 41.70 62.70
C LEU A 83 -54.60 40.81 62.40
N CYS A 84 -55.40 40.48 63.43
CA CYS A 84 -56.62 39.68 63.26
C CYS A 84 -57.72 40.44 62.51
N GLU A 85 -57.82 41.75 62.69
CA GLU A 85 -58.78 42.61 61.99
C GLU A 85 -58.39 42.91 60.54
N TYR A 86 -57.10 42.92 60.20
CA TYR A 86 -56.61 43.27 58.87
C TYR A 86 -57.15 42.35 57.77
N ASP A 87 -57.94 42.93 56.85
CA ASP A 87 -58.63 42.22 55.76
C ASP A 87 -58.04 42.47 54.36
N GLY A 88 -56.91 43.18 54.26
CA GLY A 88 -56.22 43.49 53.00
C GLY A 88 -55.46 42.33 52.38
N LYS A 89 -54.44 42.62 51.56
CA LYS A 89 -53.63 41.63 50.83
C LYS A 89 -52.14 41.78 51.10
N ILE A 90 -51.44 40.65 51.26
CA ILE A 90 -50.01 40.62 51.58
C ILE A 90 -49.23 40.04 50.40
N ASP A 91 -48.43 40.88 49.74
CA ASP A 91 -47.41 40.44 48.78
C ASP A 91 -46.14 40.01 49.53
N ALA A 92 -46.01 38.70 49.70
CA ALA A 92 -44.87 38.04 50.30
C ALA A 92 -43.95 37.37 49.24
N THR A 93 -44.10 37.72 47.95
CA THR A 93 -43.37 37.06 46.86
C THR A 93 -41.87 37.36 46.94
N ASN A 94 -41.05 36.33 46.81
CA ASN A 94 -39.59 36.46 46.70
C ASN A 94 -38.92 37.31 47.81
N ARG A 95 -39.39 37.24 49.06
CA ARG A 95 -38.86 38.04 50.19
C ARG A 95 -37.81 37.31 51.02
N GLY A 96 -37.53 36.03 50.76
CA GLY A 96 -36.55 35.23 51.50
C GLY A 96 -37.13 34.56 52.74
N ILE A 97 -38.47 34.46 52.81
CA ILE A 97 -39.22 33.94 53.95
C ILE A 97 -38.98 32.44 54.10
N LYS A 98 -38.74 31.98 55.32
CA LYS A 98 -38.47 30.57 55.67
C LYS A 98 -39.50 29.98 56.64
N SER A 99 -40.08 30.82 57.52
CA SER A 99 -41.16 30.44 58.44
C SER A 99 -42.41 31.29 58.19
N ILE A 100 -43.58 30.67 58.32
CA ILE A 100 -44.89 31.36 58.32
C ILE A 100 -45.51 31.39 59.72
N VAL A 101 -44.78 31.03 60.79
CA VAL A 101 -45.28 31.15 62.17
C VAL A 101 -45.64 32.62 62.45
N GLY A 102 -46.82 32.82 63.04
CA GLY A 102 -47.48 34.12 63.17
C GLY A 102 -48.60 34.35 62.14
N ILE A 103 -48.69 33.53 61.08
CA ILE A 103 -49.80 33.58 60.11
C ILE A 103 -51.16 33.34 60.77
N GLU A 104 -51.22 32.63 61.89
CA GLU A 104 -52.44 32.38 62.67
C GLU A 104 -53.11 33.66 63.20
N TRP A 105 -52.40 34.80 63.21
CA TRP A 105 -52.95 36.09 63.59
C TRP A 105 -53.53 36.88 62.41
N LEU A 106 -53.33 36.44 61.16
CA LEU A 106 -53.82 37.13 59.94
C LEU A 106 -55.22 36.63 59.52
N ARG A 107 -56.16 36.66 60.49
CA ARG A 107 -57.43 35.90 60.40
C ARG A 107 -58.39 36.39 59.33
N ASN A 108 -58.49 37.70 59.11
CA ASN A 108 -59.44 38.28 58.15
C ASN A 108 -58.83 38.58 56.77
N THR A 109 -57.51 38.42 56.62
CA THR A 109 -56.74 38.78 55.42
C THR A 109 -57.31 38.13 54.15
N GLN A 110 -57.32 38.87 53.04
CA GLN A 110 -57.89 38.39 51.78
C GLN A 110 -57.02 37.37 51.07
N GLU A 111 -55.75 37.69 50.90
CA GLU A 111 -54.80 36.92 50.11
C GLU A 111 -53.39 37.12 50.66
N ILE A 112 -52.61 36.04 50.72
CA ILE A 112 -51.18 36.08 51.04
C ILE A 112 -50.43 35.30 49.93
N ASP A 113 -49.60 35.99 49.16
CA ASP A 113 -48.85 35.40 48.05
C ASP A 113 -47.39 35.15 48.43
N PHE A 114 -47.01 33.91 48.72
CA PHE A 114 -45.63 33.50 49.00
C PHE A 114 -44.90 32.97 47.74
N THR A 115 -45.45 33.16 46.54
CA THR A 115 -44.92 32.56 45.30
C THR A 115 -43.51 33.03 44.98
N ASN A 116 -42.67 32.10 44.54
CA ASN A 116 -41.30 32.31 44.05
C ASN A 116 -41.29 32.75 42.57
N SER A 117 -42.02 33.81 42.24
CA SER A 117 -42.19 34.33 40.88
C SER A 117 -40.87 34.71 40.19
N LEU A 118 -40.89 34.69 38.86
CA LEU A 118 -39.85 35.28 38.01
C LEU A 118 -40.13 36.78 37.73
N ASP A 119 -41.39 37.21 37.84
CA ASP A 119 -41.84 38.58 37.58
C ASP A 119 -41.85 39.47 38.85
N SER A 120 -41.47 38.92 40.00
CA SER A 120 -41.35 39.68 41.25
C SER A 120 -40.18 40.68 41.19
N PRO A 121 -40.24 41.85 41.88
CA PRO A 121 -39.14 42.82 41.91
C PRO A 121 -37.78 42.27 42.36
N ASN A 122 -37.75 41.16 43.12
CA ASN A 122 -36.54 40.53 43.63
C ASN A 122 -36.41 39.07 43.15
N PRO A 123 -36.30 38.78 41.83
CA PRO A 123 -36.48 37.43 41.31
C PRO A 123 -35.45 36.41 41.82
N ASN A 124 -34.27 36.89 42.25
CA ASN A 124 -33.17 36.10 42.80
C ASN A 124 -33.32 35.75 44.30
N ILE A 125 -34.12 36.50 45.05
CA ILE A 125 -34.42 36.18 46.45
C ILE A 125 -35.58 35.19 46.42
N LYS A 126 -35.39 33.99 46.97
CA LYS A 126 -36.43 32.94 46.99
C LYS A 126 -36.88 32.70 48.42
N ASN A 127 -38.19 32.59 48.61
CA ASN A 127 -38.78 32.01 49.80
C ASN A 127 -38.39 30.52 49.87
N GLU A 128 -38.05 30.07 51.06
CA GLU A 128 -37.63 28.70 51.37
C GLU A 128 -38.57 28.07 52.40
N ILE A 129 -39.87 28.37 52.31
CA ILE A 129 -40.88 27.84 53.22
C ILE A 129 -40.90 26.32 53.06
N ARG A 130 -40.64 25.61 54.17
CA ARG A 130 -40.60 24.14 54.24
C ARG A 130 -41.71 23.57 55.10
N ASP A 131 -42.20 24.35 56.06
CA ASP A 131 -43.18 23.92 57.04
C ASP A 131 -44.40 24.84 56.98
N ILE A 132 -45.55 24.26 56.62
CA ILE A 132 -46.84 24.94 56.64
C ILE A 132 -47.81 24.36 57.69
N THR A 133 -47.30 23.59 58.65
CA THR A 133 -48.08 23.16 59.82
C THR A 133 -48.68 24.32 60.65
N PRO A 134 -48.21 25.58 60.62
CA PRO A 134 -48.95 26.71 61.20
C PRO A 134 -50.37 26.93 60.64
N LEU A 135 -50.67 26.37 59.45
CA LEU A 135 -52.01 26.36 58.84
C LEU A 135 -52.82 25.10 59.15
N SER A 136 -52.30 24.18 59.98
CA SER A 136 -52.98 22.94 60.32
C SER A 136 -54.01 23.13 61.44
N PHE A 137 -55.07 22.32 61.40
CA PHE A 137 -56.11 22.27 62.43
C PHE A 137 -55.53 21.97 63.82
N GLU A 138 -54.59 21.03 63.95
CA GLU A 138 -53.95 20.71 65.24
C GLU A 138 -53.15 21.89 65.80
N TYR A 139 -52.38 22.59 64.95
CA TYR A 139 -51.63 23.77 65.38
C TYR A 139 -52.57 24.89 65.85
N ILE A 140 -53.64 25.17 65.09
CA ILE A 140 -54.62 26.21 65.43
C ILE A 140 -55.40 25.89 66.71
N MET A 141 -55.88 24.66 66.88
CA MET A 141 -56.51 24.21 68.13
C MET A 141 -55.60 24.45 69.34
N LYS A 142 -54.30 24.19 69.19
CA LYS A 142 -53.28 24.32 70.24
C LYS A 142 -52.90 25.77 70.54
N ILE A 143 -52.61 26.59 69.51
CA ILE A 143 -52.17 27.99 69.69
C ILE A 143 -53.34 28.91 70.10
N GLY A 144 -54.55 28.62 69.64
CA GLY A 144 -55.76 29.34 70.01
C GLY A 144 -56.38 28.89 71.34
N ASN A 145 -55.87 27.80 71.94
CA ASN A 145 -56.44 27.15 73.13
C ASN A 145 -57.96 26.90 72.99
N LEU A 146 -58.36 26.40 71.81
CA LEU A 146 -59.76 26.29 71.40
C LEU A 146 -60.45 25.07 72.03
N SER A 147 -61.73 25.22 72.32
CA SER A 147 -62.52 24.19 72.99
C SER A 147 -63.38 23.35 72.04
N SER A 148 -63.57 23.80 70.80
CA SER A 148 -64.37 23.12 69.78
C SER A 148 -63.75 23.18 68.39
N SER A 149 -63.99 22.15 67.57
CA SER A 149 -63.53 22.14 66.16
C SER A 149 -64.16 23.25 65.33
N THR A 150 -65.42 23.62 65.63
CA THR A 150 -66.16 24.69 64.94
C THR A 150 -65.56 26.08 65.13
N GLU A 151 -64.80 26.31 66.21
CA GLU A 151 -64.02 27.54 66.39
C GLU A 151 -62.78 27.52 65.47
N ALA A 152 -62.08 26.40 65.38
CA ALA A 152 -60.93 26.24 64.48
C ALA A 152 -61.33 26.32 63.01
N GLU A 153 -62.43 25.69 62.60
CA GLU A 153 -63.03 25.74 61.25
C GLU A 153 -63.39 27.17 60.77
N LYS A 154 -63.46 28.14 61.68
CA LYS A 154 -63.76 29.56 61.40
C LYS A 154 -62.62 30.50 61.78
N TRP A 155 -61.46 29.96 62.14
CA TRP A 155 -60.33 30.72 62.67
C TRP A 155 -59.80 31.72 61.65
N PHE A 156 -59.56 31.26 60.42
CA PHE A 156 -59.44 32.13 59.26
C PHE A 156 -60.86 32.42 58.75
N LYS A 157 -61.20 33.70 58.57
CA LYS A 157 -62.45 34.25 58.01
C LYS A 157 -63.77 33.47 58.24
N ASN A 158 -64.70 34.12 58.94
CA ASN A 158 -66.03 33.58 59.23
C ASN A 158 -66.97 33.29 58.01
N ARG A 159 -66.64 33.73 56.78
CA ARG A 159 -67.50 33.52 55.57
C ARG A 159 -66.76 33.21 54.27
N ARG A 160 -65.75 34.00 53.89
CA ARG A 160 -64.96 33.78 52.65
C ARG A 160 -63.69 32.99 52.93
N ASN A 161 -63.04 32.43 51.92
CA ASN A 161 -61.71 31.83 52.12
C ASN A 161 -60.63 32.91 52.27
N LEU A 162 -59.57 32.62 53.02
CA LEU A 162 -58.26 33.26 52.87
C LEU A 162 -57.52 32.49 51.76
N PHE A 163 -57.04 33.21 50.74
CA PHE A 163 -56.29 32.64 49.63
C PHE A 163 -54.79 32.65 49.96
N ILE A 164 -54.11 31.51 49.89
CA ILE A 164 -52.67 31.42 50.15
C ILE A 164 -51.99 30.73 48.96
N ARG A 165 -50.93 31.35 48.43
CA ARG A 165 -50.18 30.80 47.28
C ARG A 165 -48.77 30.41 47.70
N PHE A 166 -48.37 29.18 47.44
CA PHE A 166 -47.04 28.64 47.80
C PHE A 166 -46.17 28.28 46.58
N GLY A 167 -46.51 28.73 45.37
CA GLY A 167 -45.84 28.34 44.12
C GLY A 167 -44.32 28.45 44.21
N GLY A 168 -43.60 27.36 43.88
CA GLY A 168 -42.15 27.32 43.93
C GLY A 168 -41.48 27.19 45.32
N ASN A 169 -42.22 27.03 46.42
CA ASN A 169 -41.64 26.77 47.74
C ASN A 169 -41.40 25.27 47.98
N PRO A 170 -40.31 24.86 48.67
CA PRO A 170 -39.98 23.46 48.92
C PRO A 170 -40.73 22.89 50.15
N ILE A 171 -42.07 22.78 50.08
CA ILE A 171 -42.90 22.30 51.21
C ILE A 171 -42.60 20.84 51.58
N GLU A 172 -42.02 20.63 52.76
CA GLU A 172 -41.70 19.31 53.32
C GLU A 172 -42.64 18.90 54.46
N LYS A 173 -43.33 19.84 55.13
CA LYS A 173 -44.20 19.55 56.28
C LYS A 173 -45.53 20.28 56.20
N TYR A 174 -46.59 19.56 56.53
CA TYR A 174 -47.95 20.08 56.58
C TYR A 174 -48.84 19.24 57.50
N GLY A 175 -50.09 19.66 57.62
CA GLY A 175 -51.15 18.89 58.26
C GLY A 175 -52.48 19.14 57.58
N ASP A 176 -53.55 18.62 58.17
CA ASP A 176 -54.91 18.88 57.68
C ASP A 176 -55.23 20.35 57.90
N SER A 177 -55.51 21.11 56.82
CA SER A 177 -55.70 22.55 56.95
C SER A 177 -56.94 22.88 57.78
N VAL A 178 -56.88 23.97 58.53
CA VAL A 178 -58.08 24.58 59.13
C VAL A 178 -59.08 24.98 58.03
N GLY A 179 -60.37 24.99 58.39
CA GLY A 179 -61.47 25.53 57.59
C GLY A 179 -61.20 26.92 56.99
N ARG A 180 -61.84 27.19 55.84
CA ARG A 180 -61.82 28.49 55.14
C ARG A 180 -60.45 28.92 54.58
N LEU A 181 -59.53 27.98 54.35
CA LEU A 181 -58.29 28.21 53.60
C LEU A 181 -58.43 27.71 52.16
N HIS A 182 -58.10 28.55 51.17
CA HIS A 182 -57.90 28.13 49.78
C HIS A 182 -56.40 28.18 49.47
N ILE A 183 -55.76 27.01 49.40
CA ILE A 183 -54.31 26.89 49.22
C ILE A 183 -53.99 26.53 47.76
N LEU A 184 -53.23 27.37 47.08
CA LEU A 184 -52.77 27.16 45.71
C LEU A 184 -51.29 26.77 45.69
N CYS A 185 -51.07 25.56 45.17
CA CYS A 185 -49.83 24.80 45.32
C CYS A 185 -49.22 24.62 43.93
N GLY A 186 -48.37 25.57 43.53
CA GLY A 186 -47.94 25.72 42.13
C GLY A 186 -48.75 26.79 41.39
N GLY A 187 -48.84 26.66 40.06
CA GLY A 187 -49.34 27.72 39.17
C GLY A 187 -48.20 28.37 38.39
N GLY A 188 -47.58 27.64 37.47
CA GLY A 188 -46.47 28.10 36.63
C GLY A 188 -45.07 27.93 37.26
N VAL A 189 -44.94 27.91 38.59
CA VAL A 189 -43.66 27.74 39.29
C VAL A 189 -43.68 26.50 40.19
N THR A 190 -42.66 25.63 40.07
CA THR A 190 -42.44 24.46 40.94
C THR A 190 -41.06 24.54 41.62
N PRO A 191 -40.92 24.09 42.88
CA PRO A 191 -39.61 23.98 43.54
C PRO A 191 -38.69 23.03 42.77
N MET A 192 -37.41 23.42 42.64
CA MET A 192 -36.39 22.65 41.95
C MET A 192 -35.68 21.70 42.93
N ILE A 193 -35.66 20.40 42.63
CA ILE A 193 -34.79 19.42 43.27
C ILE A 193 -33.42 19.47 42.55
N PRO A 194 -32.32 19.80 43.26
CA PRO A 194 -30.98 19.72 42.70
C PRO A 194 -30.66 18.32 42.20
N SER A 195 -30.11 18.23 40.99
CA SER A 195 -29.53 17.00 40.44
C SER A 195 -28.27 17.38 39.67
N ASP A 196 -27.19 16.63 39.91
CA ASP A 196 -26.03 16.67 39.04
C ASP A 196 -26.42 16.16 37.64
N ASP A 197 -25.60 16.49 36.63
CA ASP A 197 -25.72 15.91 35.29
C ASP A 197 -25.52 14.38 35.33
N LEU A 198 -26.03 13.69 34.31
CA LEU A 198 -25.72 12.29 34.04
C LEU A 198 -24.58 12.24 33.02
N VAL A 199 -23.51 11.50 33.32
CA VAL A 199 -22.40 11.28 32.40
C VAL A 199 -22.14 9.78 32.24
N ALA A 200 -22.12 9.32 30.99
CA ALA A 200 -21.91 7.92 30.62
C ALA A 200 -21.14 7.80 29.30
N ILE A 201 -20.52 6.64 29.05
CA ILE A 201 -19.87 6.28 27.78
C ILE A 201 -20.69 5.19 27.08
N LYS A 202 -20.88 5.32 25.75
CA LYS A 202 -21.54 4.34 24.88
C LYS A 202 -20.57 3.85 23.80
N MET A 203 -20.28 2.55 23.78
CA MET A 203 -19.42 1.92 22.75
C MET A 203 -20.16 1.61 21.43
N GLY A 204 -21.49 1.65 21.40
CA GLY A 204 -22.30 1.14 20.29
C GLY A 204 -22.48 -0.38 20.32
N GLY A 205 -23.09 -0.94 19.27
CA GLY A 205 -23.23 -2.40 19.06
C GLY A 205 -24.30 -3.11 19.89
N ASN A 206 -24.66 -2.59 21.08
CA ASN A 206 -25.74 -3.13 21.91
C ASN A 206 -27.05 -2.32 21.71
N LEU A 207 -28.05 -2.95 21.09
CA LEU A 207 -29.37 -2.37 20.80
C LEU A 207 -30.19 -2.02 22.05
N ASP A 208 -29.99 -2.77 23.15
CA ASP A 208 -30.68 -2.57 24.42
C ASP A 208 -29.95 -1.59 25.36
N TRP A 209 -28.86 -0.96 24.89
CA TRP A 209 -28.07 -0.05 25.70
C TRP A 209 -28.88 1.15 26.18
N SER A 210 -28.85 1.38 27.50
CA SER A 210 -29.35 2.61 28.12
C SER A 210 -28.79 2.76 29.53
N VAL A 211 -28.90 3.97 30.09
CA VAL A 211 -28.49 4.29 31.45
C VAL A 211 -29.66 4.81 32.28
N THR A 212 -29.49 4.75 33.60
CA THR A 212 -30.51 5.10 34.61
C THR A 212 -30.01 6.22 35.50
N LYS A 213 -30.76 7.31 35.64
CA LYS A 213 -30.51 8.36 36.64
C LYS A 213 -31.33 8.08 37.89
N ASN A 214 -30.73 8.22 39.06
CA ASN A 214 -31.41 8.19 40.35
C ASN A 214 -31.32 9.59 40.97
N ILE A 215 -32.45 10.13 41.43
CA ILE A 215 -32.54 11.45 42.06
C ILE A 215 -33.26 11.27 43.40
N SER A 216 -32.65 11.76 44.48
CA SER A 216 -33.23 11.70 45.82
C SER A 216 -34.41 12.65 45.93
N LEU A 217 -35.55 12.18 46.41
CA LEU A 217 -36.72 13.02 46.67
C LEU A 217 -36.66 13.61 48.09
N PRO A 218 -37.22 14.82 48.31
CA PRO A 218 -37.35 15.38 49.64
C PRO A 218 -38.30 14.50 50.49
N ARG A 219 -38.07 14.49 51.79
CA ARG A 219 -38.92 13.77 52.75
C ARG A 219 -40.12 14.63 53.11
N LEU A 220 -41.32 14.11 52.89
CA LEU A 220 -42.57 14.81 53.15
C LEU A 220 -43.24 14.26 54.42
N GLU A 221 -43.80 15.12 55.26
CA GLU A 221 -44.51 14.76 56.49
C GLU A 221 -45.89 15.45 56.58
N ARG A 222 -46.98 14.66 56.65
CA ARG A 222 -48.35 15.11 56.97
C ARG A 222 -48.71 14.67 58.38
N ASN A 223 -49.07 15.60 59.27
CA ASN A 223 -49.39 15.30 60.68
C ASN A 223 -48.32 14.44 61.39
N GLY A 224 -47.04 14.65 61.05
CA GLY A 224 -45.91 13.87 61.58
C GLY A 224 -45.74 12.44 61.00
N GLN A 225 -46.53 12.04 60.01
CA GLN A 225 -46.38 10.78 59.27
C GLN A 225 -45.77 11.03 57.90
N GLU A 226 -44.91 10.12 57.43
CA GLU A 226 -44.21 10.26 56.15
C GLU A 226 -45.15 10.03 54.95
N VAL A 227 -45.18 10.99 54.03
CA VAL A 227 -45.97 10.95 52.79
C VAL A 227 -45.10 10.53 51.61
N LYS A 228 -45.69 9.77 50.69
CA LYS A 228 -45.03 9.27 49.48
C LYS A 228 -45.54 9.94 48.21
N PHE A 229 -44.64 10.10 47.24
CA PHE A 229 -45.00 10.52 45.89
C PHE A 229 -45.78 9.40 45.19
N SER A 230 -46.85 9.74 44.49
CA SER A 230 -47.69 8.75 43.80
C SER A 230 -47.34 8.62 42.32
N ASN A 231 -47.56 7.42 41.80
CA ASN A 231 -47.52 7.13 40.39
C ASN A 231 -48.85 7.46 39.69
N GLU A 232 -50.00 7.27 40.36
CA GLU A 232 -51.33 7.40 39.75
C GLU A 232 -52.37 8.05 40.68
N TYR A 233 -53.37 8.68 40.06
CA TYR A 233 -54.65 9.07 40.67
C TYR A 233 -55.78 8.92 39.66
N ASN A 234 -56.86 8.21 40.03
CA ASN A 234 -57.99 7.90 39.16
C ASN A 234 -57.59 7.38 37.76
N GLY A 235 -56.56 6.52 37.70
CA GLY A 235 -56.04 5.94 36.46
C GLY A 235 -55.25 6.89 35.56
N LYS A 236 -54.87 8.08 36.04
CA LYS A 236 -53.98 9.02 35.36
C LYS A 236 -52.64 9.11 36.08
N GLN A 237 -51.55 9.15 35.33
CA GLN A 237 -50.21 9.36 35.90
C GLN A 237 -50.07 10.81 36.38
N LEU A 238 -49.62 11.00 37.62
CA LEU A 238 -49.41 12.32 38.23
C LEU A 238 -47.97 12.83 38.05
N THR A 239 -47.02 11.91 37.98
CA THR A 239 -45.57 12.18 37.87
C THR A 239 -45.11 11.86 36.44
N TYR A 240 -44.35 12.74 35.77
CA TYR A 240 -43.99 12.61 34.35
C TYR A 240 -42.63 13.24 33.99
N ILE A 241 -42.03 12.84 32.86
CA ILE A 241 -40.78 13.41 32.33
C ILE A 241 -41.11 14.38 31.20
N LEU A 242 -40.78 15.66 31.39
CA LEU A 242 -40.77 16.68 30.34
C LEU A 242 -39.42 16.68 29.63
N LYS A 243 -39.42 16.30 28.35
CA LYS A 243 -38.21 16.19 27.52
C LYS A 243 -38.10 17.46 26.71
N ASN A 244 -37.18 18.35 27.07
CA ASN A 244 -37.31 19.74 26.68
C ASN A 244 -36.74 20.04 25.27
N ILE A 245 -37.61 20.54 24.39
CA ILE A 245 -37.37 21.25 23.11
C ILE A 245 -36.66 20.48 21.96
N THR A 246 -35.77 19.51 22.21
CA THR A 246 -35.37 18.51 21.18
C THR A 246 -35.65 17.09 21.67
N THR A 247 -36.64 16.44 21.07
CA THR A 247 -37.23 15.19 21.61
C THR A 247 -36.41 13.94 21.27
N ILE A 248 -35.24 13.80 21.90
CA ILE A 248 -34.26 12.77 21.54
C ILE A 248 -34.35 11.53 22.47
N ASN A 249 -34.51 11.71 23.78
CA ASN A 249 -34.68 10.60 24.74
C ASN A 249 -36.14 10.11 24.84
N LYS A 250 -36.82 9.85 23.71
CA LYS A 250 -38.27 9.51 23.68
C LYS A 250 -38.65 8.29 24.53
N ASP A 251 -37.74 7.33 24.69
CA ASP A 251 -37.97 6.10 25.46
C ASP A 251 -37.80 6.28 26.98
N ALA A 252 -37.19 7.39 27.44
CA ALA A 252 -36.90 7.60 28.86
C ALA A 252 -38.18 7.64 29.72
N GLN A 253 -38.21 6.89 30.81
CA GLN A 253 -39.42 6.65 31.61
C GLN A 253 -39.13 6.60 33.12
N ILE A 254 -40.12 6.94 33.93
CA ILE A 254 -40.01 6.87 35.40
C ILE A 254 -40.22 5.42 35.85
N ASN A 255 -39.32 4.91 36.68
CA ASN A 255 -39.59 3.69 37.44
C ASN A 255 -40.44 4.05 38.67
N TYR A 256 -41.75 4.05 38.48
CA TYR A 256 -42.75 4.39 39.49
C TYR A 256 -42.63 3.59 40.80
N ALA A 257 -42.07 2.38 40.77
CA ALA A 257 -41.86 1.57 41.97
C ALA A 257 -40.86 2.21 42.97
N GLU A 258 -39.88 2.98 42.48
CA GLU A 258 -38.85 3.60 43.32
C GLU A 258 -39.32 4.87 44.06
N LEU A 259 -40.45 5.46 43.65
CA LEU A 259 -41.08 6.56 44.39
C LEU A 259 -41.39 6.15 45.84
N ASN A 260 -41.73 4.88 46.06
CA ASN A 260 -41.95 4.31 47.39
C ASN A 260 -40.69 4.22 48.26
N ASN A 261 -39.51 4.36 47.66
CA ASN A 261 -38.19 4.36 48.30
C ASN A 261 -37.58 5.77 48.37
N SER A 262 -38.41 6.81 48.20
CA SER A 262 -38.00 8.23 48.14
C SER A 262 -36.97 8.54 47.04
N LYS A 263 -37.09 7.85 45.90
CA LYS A 263 -36.22 8.02 44.73
C LYS A 263 -37.02 8.25 43.46
N LEU A 264 -36.70 9.32 42.74
CA LEU A 264 -37.09 9.49 41.35
C LEU A 264 -36.05 8.80 40.47
N GLN A 265 -36.37 7.59 40.02
CA GLN A 265 -35.52 6.84 39.11
C GLN A 265 -36.03 6.98 37.67
N ILE A 266 -35.16 7.42 36.77
CA ILE A 266 -35.44 7.60 35.34
C ILE A 266 -34.59 6.59 34.56
N LYS A 267 -35.27 5.64 33.90
CA LYS A 267 -34.67 4.59 33.06
C LYS A 267 -34.69 4.99 31.58
N ASN A 268 -34.03 4.19 30.74
CA ASN A 268 -34.04 4.29 29.28
C ASN A 268 -33.50 5.64 28.75
N ILE A 269 -32.53 6.25 29.44
CA ILE A 269 -31.78 7.39 28.91
C ILE A 269 -30.75 6.81 27.94
N LYS A 270 -30.76 7.27 26.69
CA LYS A 270 -29.96 6.70 25.59
C LYS A 270 -29.03 7.72 24.92
N GLN A 271 -29.32 9.01 25.04
CA GLN A 271 -28.74 10.07 24.20
C GLN A 271 -28.42 11.34 24.98
N SER A 272 -27.52 12.17 24.47
CA SER A 272 -27.23 13.49 25.06
C SER A 272 -28.38 14.49 24.88
N GLY A 273 -28.73 15.19 25.96
CA GLY A 273 -29.78 16.21 25.96
C GLY A 273 -30.24 16.60 27.36
N VAL A 274 -31.22 17.49 27.46
CA VAL A 274 -31.76 17.98 28.74
C VAL A 274 -33.06 17.26 29.08
N LEU A 275 -33.12 16.65 30.26
CA LEU A 275 -34.33 16.03 30.79
C LEU A 275 -34.84 16.83 31.99
N TRP A 276 -36.14 17.12 31.99
CA TRP A 276 -36.85 17.61 33.15
C TRP A 276 -37.78 16.50 33.64
N ALA A 277 -37.95 16.35 34.95
CA ALA A 277 -38.93 15.43 35.50
C ALA A 277 -39.70 16.12 36.62
N THR A 278 -41.03 16.02 36.57
CA THR A 278 -41.93 16.66 37.52
C THR A 278 -42.67 15.56 38.28
N THR A 279 -42.55 15.58 39.61
CA THR A 279 -43.21 14.66 40.53
C THR A 279 -44.38 15.33 41.22
N ALA A 280 -45.30 14.51 41.74
CA ALA A 280 -46.48 14.95 42.47
C ALA A 280 -46.77 14.01 43.65
N VAL A 281 -47.29 14.54 44.75
CA VAL A 281 -47.90 13.73 45.82
C VAL A 281 -49.23 13.13 45.36
N SER A 282 -49.67 12.04 46.00
CA SER A 282 -51.02 11.50 45.78
C SER A 282 -52.07 12.53 46.21
N ASN A 283 -53.23 12.55 45.54
CA ASN A 283 -54.35 13.38 45.99
C ASN A 283 -54.88 12.93 47.36
N ASN A 284 -54.79 11.64 47.72
CA ASN A 284 -55.25 11.17 49.04
C ASN A 284 -54.35 11.69 50.17
N ASP A 285 -53.06 11.88 49.86
CA ASP A 285 -52.05 12.38 50.80
C ASP A 285 -51.78 13.88 50.64
N GLY A 286 -52.48 14.56 49.71
CA GLY A 286 -52.29 15.99 49.43
C GLY A 286 -52.69 16.88 50.61
N ILE A 287 -52.59 18.20 50.41
CA ILE A 287 -53.01 19.16 51.43
C ILE A 287 -54.49 19.39 51.29
N ASP A 288 -55.27 18.83 52.21
CA ASP A 288 -56.70 19.11 52.30
C ASP A 288 -56.91 20.57 52.72
N TYR A 289 -57.81 21.25 52.02
CA TYR A 289 -58.17 22.66 52.23
C TYR A 289 -59.66 22.85 51.93
N PHE A 290 -60.18 24.07 52.13
CA PHE A 290 -61.62 24.32 52.07
C PHE A 290 -61.98 25.38 51.02
N ILE A 291 -62.85 24.99 50.08
CA ILE A 291 -63.47 25.90 49.11
C ILE A 291 -64.93 26.13 49.51
N ASN A 292 -65.22 27.34 49.98
CA ASN A 292 -66.61 27.80 50.06
C ASN A 292 -67.21 27.97 48.66
N SER A 293 -68.24 27.19 48.37
CA SER A 293 -69.18 27.48 47.29
C SER A 293 -70.30 28.37 47.83
N ILE A 294 -70.45 29.57 47.26
CA ILE A 294 -71.59 30.45 47.53
C ILE A 294 -72.83 29.78 46.90
N VAL A 295 -73.80 29.37 47.72
CA VAL A 295 -75.04 28.74 47.24
C VAL A 295 -76.15 29.79 47.10
N ASP A 296 -76.19 30.76 48.02
CA ASP A 296 -76.99 31.98 47.95
C ASP A 296 -76.30 33.12 48.75
N GLU A 297 -76.90 34.32 48.80
CA GLU A 297 -76.33 35.50 49.47
C GLU A 297 -76.04 35.34 50.98
N ASN A 298 -76.61 34.32 51.64
CA ASN A 298 -76.48 34.10 53.07
C ASN A 298 -75.93 32.71 53.45
N THR A 299 -75.73 31.81 52.47
CA THR A 299 -75.36 30.41 52.71
C THR A 299 -74.08 30.03 51.95
N ASP A 300 -72.95 30.08 52.65
CA ASP A 300 -71.66 29.57 52.19
C ASP A 300 -71.48 28.09 52.62
N VAL A 301 -71.51 27.16 51.66
CA VAL A 301 -71.20 25.75 51.91
C VAL A 301 -69.70 25.53 51.75
N ALA A 302 -69.02 25.14 52.83
CA ALA A 302 -67.61 24.78 52.81
C ALA A 302 -67.45 23.33 52.31
N ASN A 303 -66.78 23.15 51.17
CA ASN A 303 -66.40 21.83 50.66
C ASN A 303 -64.92 21.61 50.95
N ILE A 304 -64.53 20.38 51.27
CA ILE A 304 -63.13 19.97 51.32
C ILE A 304 -62.69 19.66 49.89
N ASP A 305 -61.53 20.20 49.50
CA ASP A 305 -60.81 19.89 48.28
C ASP A 305 -59.33 19.67 48.62
N THR A 306 -58.53 19.12 47.72
CA THR A 306 -57.16 18.70 48.03
C THR A 306 -56.15 19.21 47.00
N ALA A 307 -55.10 19.87 47.48
CA ALA A 307 -54.04 20.42 46.64
C ALA A 307 -52.78 19.53 46.69
N THR A 308 -52.26 19.16 45.53
CA THR A 308 -50.98 18.45 45.42
C THR A 308 -49.82 19.44 45.27
N PHE A 309 -48.69 19.11 45.90
CA PHE A 309 -47.42 19.80 45.66
C PHE A 309 -46.60 19.03 44.65
N ASN A 310 -46.00 19.77 43.72
CA ASN A 310 -45.21 19.22 42.65
C ASN A 310 -43.77 19.72 42.74
N TYR A 311 -42.81 18.83 42.54
CA TYR A 311 -41.39 19.18 42.45
C TYR A 311 -40.91 18.95 41.03
N THR A 312 -40.00 19.78 40.54
CA THR A 312 -39.32 19.56 39.26
C THR A 312 -37.84 19.34 39.49
N THR A 313 -37.20 18.52 38.68
CA THR A 313 -35.75 18.44 38.58
C THR A 313 -35.33 18.60 37.12
N LYS A 314 -34.15 19.17 36.89
CA LYS A 314 -33.54 19.39 35.56
C LYS A 314 -32.10 18.92 35.64
N PHE A 315 -31.69 18.09 34.68
CA PHE A 315 -30.30 17.71 34.49
C PHE A 315 -30.00 17.51 33.00
N SER A 316 -28.74 17.63 32.63
CA SER A 316 -28.21 17.24 31.32
C SER A 316 -27.79 15.77 31.37
N SER A 317 -28.07 15.04 30.30
CA SER A 317 -27.39 13.79 29.98
C SER A 317 -26.29 14.10 28.98
N ARG A 318 -25.06 13.65 29.28
CA ARG A 318 -23.90 13.66 28.40
C ARG A 318 -23.50 12.20 28.17
N ILE A 319 -23.93 11.66 27.04
CA ILE A 319 -23.64 10.31 26.59
C ILE A 319 -22.52 10.41 25.57
N TYR A 320 -21.29 10.19 26.04
CA TYR A 320 -20.09 10.28 25.21
C TYR A 320 -19.86 8.98 24.43
N THR A 321 -19.27 9.12 23.25
CA THR A 321 -18.68 8.01 22.50
C THR A 321 -17.18 8.23 22.33
N PRO A 322 -16.35 7.17 22.43
CA PRO A 322 -14.92 7.27 22.16
C PRO A 322 -14.62 7.34 20.65
N VAL A 323 -13.58 8.10 20.32
CA VAL A 323 -12.96 8.15 19.00
C VAL A 323 -11.58 7.50 19.08
N TYR A 324 -11.34 6.55 18.18
CA TYR A 324 -10.07 5.83 18.06
C TYR A 324 -9.45 6.05 16.68
N THR A 325 -8.14 5.84 16.62
CA THR A 325 -7.36 5.90 15.39
C THR A 325 -6.50 4.65 15.24
N GLU A 326 -6.54 4.04 14.06
CA GLU A 326 -5.81 2.81 13.73
C GLU A 326 -5.06 3.03 12.39
N LYS A 327 -3.88 2.42 12.19
CA LYS A 327 -3.21 2.44 10.88
C LYS A 327 -2.95 1.02 10.38
N GLU A 328 -2.97 0.86 9.07
CA GLU A 328 -2.54 -0.36 8.39
C GLU A 328 -1.61 0.01 7.24
N VAL A 329 -0.62 -0.84 6.99
CA VAL A 329 0.45 -0.57 6.01
C VAL A 329 0.57 -1.76 5.08
N LYS A 330 0.44 -1.49 3.78
CA LYS A 330 0.51 -2.48 2.72
C LYS A 330 1.73 -2.22 1.83
N THR A 331 2.32 -3.28 1.29
CA THR A 331 3.49 -3.16 0.40
C THR A 331 3.11 -3.57 -1.01
N LYS A 332 3.34 -2.67 -1.97
CA LYS A 332 3.04 -2.83 -3.38
C LYS A 332 4.31 -2.69 -4.22
N PHE A 333 4.88 -3.82 -4.60
CA PHE A 333 6.04 -3.86 -5.48
C PHE A 333 5.58 -4.17 -6.90
N LYS A 334 6.01 -3.33 -7.86
CA LYS A 334 5.90 -3.64 -9.28
C LYS A 334 7.28 -4.08 -9.76
N VAL A 335 7.37 -5.26 -10.34
CA VAL A 335 8.62 -5.80 -10.90
C VAL A 335 8.46 -5.88 -12.40
N THR A 336 9.32 -5.21 -13.16
CA THR A 336 9.29 -5.22 -14.62
C THR A 336 10.50 -5.99 -15.15
N LYS A 337 10.26 -6.97 -16.02
CA LYS A 337 11.25 -7.87 -16.61
C LYS A 337 11.49 -7.55 -18.08
N SER A 338 12.75 -7.38 -18.47
CA SER A 338 13.18 -7.12 -19.86
C SER A 338 14.20 -8.14 -20.37
N ALA A 339 14.33 -8.27 -21.69
CA ALA A 339 15.29 -9.16 -22.34
C ALA A 339 16.76 -8.72 -22.18
N THR A 340 16.98 -7.46 -21.82
CA THR A 340 18.32 -6.84 -21.68
C THR A 340 18.54 -6.26 -20.29
N CYS A 341 19.80 -6.25 -19.84
CA CYS A 341 20.20 -5.84 -18.50
C CYS A 341 20.24 -4.31 -18.27
N ASP A 342 20.13 -3.52 -19.35
CA ASP A 342 19.86 -2.08 -19.30
C ASP A 342 18.35 -1.76 -19.28
N TYR A 343 17.51 -2.79 -19.34
CA TYR A 343 16.04 -2.75 -19.30
C TYR A 343 15.36 -2.00 -20.46
N SER A 344 16.12 -1.67 -21.51
CA SER A 344 15.61 -1.04 -22.73
C SER A 344 14.86 -2.02 -23.63
N GLY A 345 15.28 -3.29 -23.63
CA GLY A 345 14.73 -4.34 -24.47
C GLY A 345 13.34 -4.83 -24.06
N LYS A 346 12.77 -5.60 -24.99
CA LYS A 346 11.46 -6.26 -24.97
C LYS A 346 11.09 -6.84 -23.60
N LYS A 347 9.80 -6.76 -23.28
CA LYS A 347 9.23 -7.30 -22.03
C LYS A 347 9.10 -8.82 -22.08
N VAL A 348 9.47 -9.47 -20.98
CA VAL A 348 9.63 -10.93 -20.89
C VAL A 348 8.45 -11.52 -20.14
N VAL A 349 7.59 -12.24 -20.86
CA VAL A 349 6.31 -12.80 -20.39
C VAL A 349 6.49 -14.24 -19.89
N GLY A 350 5.85 -14.59 -18.78
CA GLY A 350 5.81 -15.96 -18.26
C GLY A 350 6.93 -16.38 -17.29
N ALA A 351 7.83 -15.46 -16.91
CA ALA A 351 8.94 -15.76 -15.99
C ALA A 351 8.41 -15.94 -14.56
N LYS A 352 8.81 -17.01 -13.86
CA LYS A 352 8.20 -17.39 -12.57
C LYS A 352 9.14 -17.20 -11.38
N TYR A 353 8.58 -16.61 -10.33
CA TYR A 353 9.28 -16.22 -9.10
C TYR A 353 8.56 -16.74 -7.86
N TYR A 354 9.36 -17.02 -6.83
CA TYR A 354 8.88 -17.07 -5.45
C TYR A 354 9.46 -15.91 -4.64
N LEU A 355 8.68 -15.41 -3.69
CA LEU A 355 9.09 -14.39 -2.72
C LEU A 355 9.68 -15.06 -1.47
N TYR A 356 10.85 -14.59 -1.03
CA TYR A 356 11.56 -15.09 0.15
C TYR A 356 11.84 -13.97 1.16
N ASP A 357 11.77 -14.33 2.44
CA ASP A 357 12.37 -13.53 3.52
C ASP A 357 13.91 -13.73 3.47
N ALA A 358 14.66 -12.63 3.47
CA ALA A 358 16.10 -12.66 3.26
C ALA A 358 16.92 -13.11 4.48
N ASN A 359 16.35 -12.99 5.70
CA ASN A 359 17.01 -13.34 6.95
C ASN A 359 16.95 -14.85 7.22
N THR A 360 15.79 -15.45 6.96
CA THR A 360 15.51 -16.88 7.14
C THR A 360 15.80 -17.69 5.87
N ASN A 361 15.84 -17.03 4.70
CA ASN A 361 15.94 -17.63 3.37
C ASN A 361 14.82 -18.67 3.12
N GLN A 362 13.64 -18.45 3.71
CA GLN A 362 12.42 -19.24 3.52
C GLN A 362 11.42 -18.49 2.63
N ARG A 363 10.56 -19.23 1.94
CA ARG A 363 9.47 -18.64 1.13
C ARG A 363 8.47 -17.95 2.06
N VAL A 364 8.00 -16.77 1.66
CA VAL A 364 6.93 -16.04 2.38
C VAL A 364 5.58 -16.77 2.22
N SER A 365 5.34 -17.36 1.06
CA SER A 365 4.24 -18.29 0.80
C SER A 365 4.55 -19.16 -0.42
N ASP A 366 3.70 -20.16 -0.70
CA ASP A 366 3.75 -20.96 -1.93
C ASP A 366 3.14 -20.27 -3.15
N LYS A 367 2.82 -18.96 -3.07
CA LYS A 367 2.30 -18.17 -4.18
C LYS A 367 3.37 -17.98 -5.25
N GLU A 368 3.06 -18.41 -6.46
CA GLU A 368 3.87 -18.16 -7.66
C GLU A 368 3.52 -16.80 -8.24
N TYR A 369 4.55 -16.02 -8.56
CA TYR A 369 4.43 -14.74 -9.24
C TYR A 369 4.97 -14.92 -10.66
N ILE A 370 4.14 -14.62 -11.67
CA ILE A 370 4.44 -14.86 -13.08
C ILE A 370 4.36 -13.53 -13.81
N THR A 371 5.36 -13.19 -14.64
CA THR A 371 5.30 -11.96 -15.43
C THR A 371 4.17 -12.00 -16.46
N ASP A 372 3.37 -10.95 -16.48
CA ASP A 372 2.22 -10.79 -17.37
C ASP A 372 2.65 -10.40 -18.81
N ILE A 373 1.67 -10.08 -19.67
CA ILE A 373 1.91 -9.65 -21.06
C ILE A 373 2.79 -8.39 -21.19
N ASN A 374 2.87 -7.57 -20.14
CA ASN A 374 3.72 -6.37 -20.07
C ASN A 374 5.11 -6.68 -19.48
N GLY A 375 5.40 -7.96 -19.19
CA GLY A 375 6.56 -8.39 -18.44
C GLY A 375 6.53 -7.95 -16.97
N GLU A 376 5.35 -7.65 -16.42
CA GLU A 376 5.19 -7.10 -15.07
C GLU A 376 4.66 -8.13 -14.07
N ILE A 377 5.13 -8.02 -12.82
CA ILE A 377 4.57 -8.69 -11.65
C ILE A 377 4.10 -7.62 -10.67
N LEU A 378 2.88 -7.77 -10.18
CA LEU A 378 2.39 -7.00 -9.03
C LEU A 378 2.39 -7.87 -7.77
N ILE A 379 3.17 -7.44 -6.77
CA ILE A 379 3.17 -8.01 -5.43
C ILE A 379 2.43 -7.05 -4.53
N ASP A 380 1.31 -7.49 -3.97
CA ASP A 380 0.38 -6.68 -3.19
C ASP A 380 0.05 -7.39 -1.88
N GLU A 381 1.09 -7.64 -1.09
CA GLU A 381 1.06 -8.44 0.14
C GLU A 381 1.27 -7.57 1.38
N TYR A 382 0.84 -8.07 2.55
CA TYR A 382 1.18 -7.51 3.85
C TYR A 382 2.52 -8.09 4.33
N LEU A 383 3.62 -7.45 3.94
CA LEU A 383 4.96 -7.84 4.37
C LEU A 383 5.35 -7.09 5.66
N PRO A 384 5.77 -7.79 6.74
CA PRO A 384 6.39 -7.18 7.89
C PRO A 384 7.64 -6.35 7.55
N VAL A 385 8.11 -5.53 8.49
CA VAL A 385 9.40 -4.86 8.39
C VAL A 385 10.51 -5.91 8.28
N GLY A 386 11.31 -5.84 7.21
CA GLY A 386 12.30 -6.86 6.89
C GLY A 386 12.95 -6.69 5.53
N GLU A 387 13.96 -7.53 5.27
CA GLU A 387 14.61 -7.65 3.98
C GLU A 387 14.02 -8.86 3.24
N TYR A 388 13.71 -8.68 1.96
CA TYR A 388 13.09 -9.68 1.10
C TYR A 388 13.83 -9.79 -0.23
N TYR A 389 13.64 -10.90 -0.93
CA TYR A 389 14.04 -11.01 -2.31
C TYR A 389 13.09 -11.89 -3.12
N LEU A 390 12.95 -11.57 -4.41
CA LEU A 390 12.43 -12.52 -5.39
C LEU A 390 13.58 -13.32 -5.96
N LEU A 391 13.33 -14.60 -6.18
CA LEU A 391 14.22 -15.49 -6.90
C LEU A 391 13.40 -16.19 -7.99
N GLU A 392 13.90 -16.07 -9.21
CA GLU A 392 13.36 -16.77 -10.35
C GLU A 392 13.64 -18.27 -10.22
N PHE A 393 12.70 -19.10 -10.63
CA PHE A 393 12.88 -20.55 -10.62
C PHE A 393 12.55 -21.22 -11.96
N GLU A 394 11.92 -20.49 -12.88
CA GLU A 394 11.60 -20.94 -14.23
C GLU A 394 11.59 -19.73 -15.18
N ALA A 395 12.56 -19.68 -16.09
CA ALA A 395 12.60 -18.71 -17.18
C ALA A 395 11.65 -19.12 -18.32
N PRO A 396 11.14 -18.17 -19.12
CA PRO A 396 10.38 -18.46 -20.32
C PRO A 396 11.21 -19.16 -21.40
N GLU A 397 10.52 -19.74 -22.39
CA GLU A 397 11.18 -20.36 -23.53
C GLU A 397 12.07 -19.36 -24.29
N GLY A 398 13.32 -19.75 -24.56
CA GLY A 398 14.31 -18.94 -25.26
C GLY A 398 15.15 -18.01 -24.37
N PHE A 399 14.91 -17.98 -23.06
CA PHE A 399 15.64 -17.15 -22.09
C PHE A 399 16.49 -17.99 -21.12
N LEU A 400 17.54 -17.39 -20.54
CA LEU A 400 18.30 -18.00 -19.44
C LEU A 400 17.71 -17.61 -18.09
N LEU A 401 17.62 -18.56 -17.16
CA LEU A 401 17.21 -18.33 -15.78
C LEU A 401 18.10 -17.29 -15.10
N ASN A 402 17.53 -16.17 -14.66
CA ASN A 402 18.26 -15.22 -13.83
C ASN A 402 18.36 -15.71 -12.38
N GLU A 403 19.51 -16.29 -12.04
CA GLU A 403 19.85 -16.73 -10.68
C GLU A 403 20.06 -15.57 -9.67
N SER A 404 20.02 -14.30 -10.12
CA SER A 404 20.23 -13.13 -9.27
C SER A 404 19.00 -12.82 -8.40
N LYS A 405 19.23 -12.62 -7.09
CA LYS A 405 18.19 -12.20 -6.15
C LYS A 405 17.76 -10.75 -6.40
N ILE A 406 16.48 -10.51 -6.70
CA ILE A 406 15.89 -9.17 -6.80
C ILE A 406 15.53 -8.73 -5.38
N SER A 407 16.48 -8.10 -4.68
CA SER A 407 16.33 -7.74 -3.27
C SER A 407 15.60 -6.42 -3.07
N PHE A 408 14.75 -6.36 -2.03
CA PHE A 408 14.09 -5.14 -1.58
C PHE A 408 13.84 -5.16 -0.07
N SER A 409 13.75 -3.97 0.51
CA SER A 409 13.57 -3.77 1.95
C SER A 409 12.19 -3.18 2.20
N VAL A 410 11.48 -3.72 3.20
CA VAL A 410 10.32 -3.09 3.82
C VAL A 410 10.82 -2.48 5.12
N ILE A 411 10.96 -1.16 5.16
CA ILE A 411 11.48 -0.44 6.32
C ILE A 411 10.37 -0.20 7.37
N ALA A 412 10.74 0.26 8.56
CA ALA A 412 9.75 0.71 9.53
C ALA A 412 9.11 2.02 9.02
N ASP A 413 7.79 2.03 8.86
CA ASP A 413 7.07 3.23 8.45
C ASP A 413 7.06 4.26 9.61
N GLN A 414 7.30 5.54 9.28
CA GLN A 414 7.14 6.64 10.24
C GLN A 414 5.73 7.23 10.22
N CYS A 415 4.84 6.68 9.40
CA CYS A 415 3.47 7.15 9.29
C CYS A 415 2.77 7.04 10.64
N ASN A 416 1.94 8.02 10.93
CA ASN A 416 1.16 8.02 12.15
C ASN A 416 -0.25 8.53 11.88
N VAL A 417 -1.14 8.09 12.76
CA VAL A 417 -2.51 8.58 12.86
C VAL A 417 -2.81 8.75 14.34
N SER A 418 -3.39 9.88 14.71
CA SER A 418 -3.75 10.20 16.09
C SER A 418 -4.99 11.07 16.12
N VAL A 419 -5.70 11.05 17.25
CA VAL A 419 -6.82 11.94 17.52
C VAL A 419 -6.56 12.75 18.77
N SER A 420 -6.91 14.02 18.72
CA SER A 420 -6.84 14.98 19.83
C SER A 420 -8.10 15.85 19.86
N GLY A 421 -8.10 16.93 20.65
CA GLY A 421 -9.31 17.70 20.93
C GLY A 421 -10.31 16.91 21.79
N GLY A 422 -11.60 17.08 21.50
CA GLY A 422 -12.70 16.43 22.23
C GLY A 422 -12.74 16.79 23.72
N ASP A 423 -13.52 16.02 24.49
CA ASP A 423 -13.60 16.14 25.95
C ASP A 423 -12.86 14.97 26.64
N LYS A 424 -12.42 15.24 27.87
CA LYS A 424 -11.69 14.37 28.81
C LYS A 424 -12.05 14.76 30.25
N ASP A 425 -11.65 13.95 31.22
CA ASP A 425 -11.93 14.10 32.65
C ASP A 425 -13.45 14.18 32.92
N LEU A 426 -14.18 13.24 32.31
CA LEU A 426 -15.63 13.29 32.13
C LEU A 426 -16.44 13.11 33.42
N ASN A 427 -15.83 12.61 34.49
CA ASN A 427 -16.49 12.30 35.77
C ASN A 427 -17.71 11.37 35.58
N ILE A 428 -17.46 10.22 34.95
CA ILE A 428 -18.49 9.21 34.65
C ILE A 428 -19.25 8.82 35.93
N ASN A 429 -20.59 8.92 35.87
CA ASN A 429 -21.46 8.65 37.01
C ASN A 429 -22.66 7.74 36.68
N ALA A 430 -22.71 7.19 35.46
CA ALA A 430 -23.72 6.22 35.03
C ALA A 430 -23.17 5.26 33.96
N GLY A 431 -23.62 4.00 34.02
CA GLY A 431 -23.13 2.91 33.16
C GLY A 431 -21.93 2.17 33.75
N ASP A 432 -21.52 1.09 33.08
CA ASP A 432 -20.48 0.15 33.56
C ASP A 432 -19.11 0.36 32.86
N ILE A 433 -18.96 1.45 32.10
CA ILE A 433 -17.74 1.77 31.32
C ILE A 433 -17.02 2.94 31.98
N GLU A 434 -15.78 2.72 32.40
CA GLU A 434 -14.88 3.77 32.90
C GLU A 434 -14.21 4.55 31.74
N GLU A 435 -13.70 5.73 32.03
CA GLU A 435 -12.94 6.55 31.08
C GLU A 435 -11.51 6.01 30.91
N ASP A 436 -11.06 5.83 29.66
CA ASP A 436 -9.64 5.68 29.35
C ASP A 436 -9.03 7.08 29.14
N PRO A 437 -8.09 7.54 29.98
CA PRO A 437 -7.51 8.88 29.87
C PRO A 437 -6.75 9.13 28.56
N ASN A 438 -6.36 8.06 27.84
CA ASN A 438 -5.67 8.17 26.55
C ASN A 438 -6.64 8.35 25.38
N THR A 439 -7.89 7.92 25.53
CA THR A 439 -8.95 8.06 24.52
C THR A 439 -9.48 9.50 24.45
N VAL A 440 -10.04 9.87 23.30
CA VAL A 440 -10.74 11.14 23.09
C VAL A 440 -12.25 10.87 22.99
N TYR A 441 -13.06 11.67 23.68
CA TYR A 441 -14.50 11.47 23.76
C TYR A 441 -15.29 12.60 23.11
N ILE A 442 -16.38 12.25 22.43
CA ILE A 442 -17.31 13.20 21.84
C ILE A 442 -18.75 12.93 22.23
N ASP A 443 -19.54 14.00 22.30
CA ASP A 443 -20.99 13.96 22.16
C ASP A 443 -21.44 15.18 21.35
N ARG A 444 -22.73 15.32 21.07
CA ARG A 444 -23.26 16.47 20.30
C ARG A 444 -23.03 17.86 20.92
N ASN A 445 -22.49 17.95 22.14
CA ASN A 445 -22.18 19.21 22.82
C ASN A 445 -20.70 19.29 23.24
N SER A 446 -19.87 18.32 22.85
CA SER A 446 -18.46 18.28 23.18
C SER A 446 -17.66 19.23 22.31
N LYS A 447 -16.43 19.52 22.73
CA LYS A 447 -15.43 20.15 21.85
C LYS A 447 -15.24 19.31 20.58
N ASP A 448 -14.75 19.98 19.56
CA ASP A 448 -14.38 19.33 18.30
C ASP A 448 -13.12 18.49 18.48
N VAL A 449 -13.07 17.36 17.77
CA VAL A 449 -11.86 16.53 17.66
C VAL A 449 -11.00 17.02 16.53
N GLU A 450 -9.72 16.67 16.58
CA GLU A 450 -8.75 16.91 15.52
C GLU A 450 -8.02 15.58 15.25
N VAL A 451 -8.22 15.04 14.06
CA VAL A 451 -7.47 13.88 13.54
C VAL A 451 -6.21 14.42 12.88
N SER A 452 -5.06 13.81 13.17
CA SER A 452 -3.80 14.06 12.48
C SER A 452 -3.37 12.78 11.76
N ILE A 453 -2.94 12.91 10.51
CA ILE A 453 -2.36 11.83 9.70
C ILE A 453 -1.06 12.38 9.11
N ASN A 454 0.05 11.67 9.30
CA ASN A 454 1.32 11.99 8.66
C ASN A 454 1.77 10.78 7.83
N ASP A 455 2.24 11.03 6.62
CA ASP A 455 2.83 10.02 5.73
C ASP A 455 4.37 10.06 5.77
N ASP A 456 5.02 9.15 5.04
CA ASP A 456 6.49 9.09 4.91
C ASP A 456 6.88 9.39 3.46
N SER A 457 8.17 9.61 3.19
CA SER A 457 8.68 9.69 1.81
C SER A 457 8.51 8.36 1.04
N ASN A 458 8.52 7.23 1.74
CA ASN A 458 8.41 5.88 1.18
C ASN A 458 6.99 5.29 1.26
N TYR A 459 6.14 5.80 2.15
CA TYR A 459 4.80 5.27 2.43
C TYR A 459 3.78 6.37 2.22
N LYS A 460 2.96 6.25 1.18
CA LYS A 460 1.94 7.24 0.85
C LYS A 460 0.56 6.81 1.32
N LEU A 461 -0.23 7.76 1.81
CA LEU A 461 -1.62 7.48 2.15
C LEU A 461 -2.36 7.03 0.88
N ASP A 462 -3.03 5.88 0.95
CA ASP A 462 -3.81 5.30 -0.15
C ASP A 462 -5.29 5.68 0.00
N HIS A 463 -5.84 5.42 1.19
CA HIS A 463 -7.20 5.80 1.56
C HIS A 463 -7.37 5.82 3.09
N ILE A 464 -8.51 6.32 3.55
CA ILE A 464 -8.96 6.19 4.94
C ILE A 464 -10.30 5.46 5.01
N GLU A 465 -10.54 4.76 6.11
CA GLU A 465 -11.85 4.23 6.47
C GLU A 465 -12.36 4.89 7.75
N ILE A 466 -13.66 5.15 7.81
CA ILE A 466 -14.36 5.60 9.02
C ILE A 466 -15.43 4.57 9.37
N THR A 467 -15.20 3.85 10.47
CA THR A 467 -16.18 2.94 11.06
C THR A 467 -16.92 3.65 12.18
N TYR A 468 -18.25 3.60 12.18
CA TYR A 468 -19.09 4.11 13.28
C TYR A 468 -20.35 3.28 13.47
N PHE A 469 -20.95 3.35 14.66
CA PHE A 469 -22.30 2.82 14.89
C PHE A 469 -23.34 3.88 14.53
N ASP A 470 -24.20 3.59 13.55
CA ASP A 470 -25.17 4.53 13.00
C ASP A 470 -26.48 4.58 13.80
N LEU A 471 -26.95 5.79 14.10
CA LEU A 471 -28.12 6.04 14.92
C LEU A 471 -29.43 5.56 14.27
N GLU A 472 -29.59 5.78 12.96
CA GLU A 472 -30.87 5.51 12.28
C GLU A 472 -31.05 4.02 11.97
N SER A 473 -30.03 3.37 11.42
CA SER A 473 -30.07 1.95 11.08
C SER A 473 -29.67 1.02 12.23
N GLN A 474 -29.07 1.54 13.31
CA GLN A 474 -28.62 0.78 14.47
C GLN A 474 -27.66 -0.38 14.10
N THR A 475 -26.79 -0.15 13.11
CA THR A 475 -25.70 -1.06 12.73
C THR A 475 -24.37 -0.32 12.65
N PHE A 476 -23.26 -1.05 12.66
CA PHE A 476 -22.00 -0.48 12.20
C PHE A 476 -22.08 -0.12 10.70
N LYS A 477 -21.35 0.92 10.32
CA LYS A 477 -21.12 1.39 8.95
C LYS A 477 -19.63 1.59 8.77
N ASP A 478 -19.09 1.03 7.70
CA ASP A 478 -17.72 1.22 7.26
C ASP A 478 -17.74 2.06 5.98
N LEU A 479 -17.09 3.23 6.03
CA LEU A 479 -17.03 4.18 4.92
C LEU A 479 -15.59 4.33 4.47
N SER A 480 -15.26 3.88 3.25
CA SER A 480 -13.92 4.03 2.65
C SER A 480 -13.86 5.27 1.76
N PHE A 481 -12.81 6.06 1.89
CA PHE A 481 -12.58 7.32 1.18
C PHE A 481 -11.17 7.37 0.61
N THR A 482 -11.05 7.39 -0.72
CA THR A 482 -9.79 7.69 -1.42
C THR A 482 -9.52 9.20 -1.50
N GLY A 483 -10.57 10.03 -1.43
CA GLY A 483 -10.52 11.48 -1.54
C GLY A 483 -11.78 12.16 -0.98
N PRO A 484 -11.85 13.50 -1.00
CA PRO A 484 -12.94 14.28 -0.40
C PRO A 484 -14.28 14.18 -1.15
N SER A 485 -14.31 13.55 -2.31
CA SER A 485 -15.51 13.29 -3.12
C SER A 485 -15.38 11.98 -3.91
N GLU A 486 -16.50 11.39 -4.31
CA GLU A 486 -16.51 10.15 -5.11
C GLU A 486 -15.67 10.32 -6.41
N GLY A 487 -14.78 9.36 -6.68
CA GLY A 487 -13.87 9.41 -7.82
C GLY A 487 -12.66 10.35 -7.69
N THR A 488 -12.42 10.94 -6.52
CA THR A 488 -11.23 11.77 -6.24
C THR A 488 -10.21 11.05 -5.36
N VAL A 489 -8.98 11.58 -5.32
CA VAL A 489 -7.89 11.13 -4.45
C VAL A 489 -7.43 12.30 -3.58
N PHE A 490 -7.11 12.06 -2.30
CA PHE A 490 -6.54 13.08 -1.42
C PHE A 490 -5.19 13.57 -1.96
N ALA A 491 -4.97 14.89 -1.95
CA ALA A 491 -3.72 15.52 -2.37
C ALA A 491 -2.59 15.32 -1.35
N SER A 492 -2.93 15.13 -0.07
CA SER A 492 -1.97 14.83 1.00
C SER A 492 -2.63 14.15 2.20
N ALA A 493 -1.81 13.65 3.13
CA ALA A 493 -2.28 13.06 4.39
C ALA A 493 -3.04 14.08 5.27
N GLU A 494 -2.61 15.35 5.25
CA GLU A 494 -3.26 16.44 5.98
C GLU A 494 -4.66 16.75 5.43
N GLU A 495 -4.90 16.62 4.11
CA GLU A 495 -6.25 16.77 3.55
C GLU A 495 -7.18 15.65 4.03
N ALA A 496 -6.70 14.41 4.05
CA ALA A 496 -7.46 13.28 4.58
C ALA A 496 -7.74 13.42 6.09
N ALA A 497 -6.77 13.93 6.85
CA ALA A 497 -6.91 14.23 8.27
C ALA A 497 -7.97 15.32 8.52
N ALA A 498 -7.94 16.40 7.73
CA ALA A 498 -8.94 17.47 7.78
C ALA A 498 -10.33 16.96 7.34
N PHE A 499 -10.41 16.08 6.35
CA PHE A 499 -11.66 15.45 5.93
C PHE A 499 -12.27 14.60 7.04
N ALA A 500 -11.49 13.69 7.65
CA ALA A 500 -11.94 12.85 8.77
C ALA A 500 -12.39 13.70 9.96
N THR A 501 -11.62 14.74 10.30
CA THR A 501 -11.94 15.73 11.33
C THR A 501 -13.30 16.39 11.09
N ASN A 502 -13.50 16.95 9.89
CA ASN A 502 -14.75 17.61 9.51
C ASN A 502 -15.93 16.63 9.46
N TRP A 503 -15.69 15.39 9.00
CA TRP A 503 -16.71 14.35 8.96
C TRP A 503 -17.21 14.01 10.37
N ILE A 504 -16.31 13.77 11.34
CA ILE A 504 -16.70 13.43 12.72
C ILE A 504 -17.43 14.59 13.39
N ASN A 505 -16.87 15.81 13.32
CA ASN A 505 -17.44 16.98 13.99
C ASN A 505 -18.80 17.39 13.39
N THR A 506 -19.05 17.13 12.11
CA THR A 506 -20.37 17.31 11.48
C THR A 506 -21.36 16.22 11.92
N ASN A 507 -20.91 14.96 11.96
CA ASN A 507 -21.79 13.80 12.16
C ASN A 507 -22.06 13.44 13.63
N LYS A 508 -21.29 13.96 14.60
CA LYS A 508 -21.64 13.93 16.04
C LYS A 508 -22.88 14.79 16.38
N GLY A 509 -23.25 15.71 15.49
CA GLY A 509 -24.34 16.67 15.70
C GLY A 509 -23.93 17.87 16.55
N ASN A 510 -24.90 18.73 16.84
CA ASN A 510 -24.72 19.95 17.64
C ASN A 510 -25.91 20.13 18.59
N ALA A 511 -26.03 21.27 19.29
CA ALA A 511 -27.15 21.52 20.21
C ALA A 511 -28.55 21.48 19.57
N GLU A 512 -28.67 21.85 18.28
CA GLU A 512 -29.94 21.94 17.54
C GLU A 512 -30.28 20.64 16.81
N LYS A 513 -29.32 20.08 16.06
CA LYS A 513 -29.48 18.89 15.22
C LYS A 513 -28.85 17.66 15.88
N LEU A 514 -29.55 16.53 15.80
CA LEU A 514 -29.03 15.23 16.21
C LEU A 514 -28.01 14.71 15.18
N GLY A 515 -26.90 14.14 15.68
CA GLY A 515 -25.92 13.46 14.85
C GLY A 515 -26.38 12.09 14.38
N ILE A 516 -25.59 11.46 13.51
CA ILE A 516 -25.78 10.06 13.08
C ILE A 516 -24.89 9.08 13.87
N ILE A 517 -23.91 9.58 14.64
CA ILE A 517 -23.00 8.76 15.43
C ILE A 517 -23.66 8.36 16.75
N ASP A 518 -23.76 7.05 17.03
CA ASP A 518 -24.43 6.47 18.22
C ASP A 518 -23.58 5.39 18.92
N GLY A 519 -22.25 5.47 18.79
CA GLY A 519 -21.30 4.51 19.34
C GLY A 519 -19.88 4.74 18.83
N LYS A 520 -18.96 3.82 19.12
CA LYS A 520 -17.51 3.92 18.84
C LYS A 520 -17.29 4.43 17.42
N VAL A 521 -16.40 5.41 17.28
CA VAL A 521 -15.84 5.82 15.98
C VAL A 521 -14.41 5.32 15.88
N THR A 522 -14.04 4.70 14.77
CA THR A 522 -12.66 4.40 14.40
C THR A 522 -12.34 5.12 13.10
N VAL A 523 -11.24 5.88 13.04
CA VAL A 523 -10.62 6.32 11.79
C VAL A 523 -9.42 5.43 11.52
N LYS A 524 -9.42 4.72 10.39
CA LYS A 524 -8.34 3.84 10.00
C LYS A 524 -7.62 4.39 8.77
N ALA A 525 -6.32 4.62 8.86
CA ALA A 525 -5.51 5.15 7.76
C ALA A 525 -4.70 4.03 7.09
N TYR A 526 -4.81 3.88 5.77
CA TYR A 526 -4.11 2.87 5.00
C TYR A 526 -2.97 3.50 4.21
N PHE A 527 -1.74 3.05 4.48
CA PHE A 527 -0.54 3.52 3.80
C PHE A 527 0.04 2.46 2.87
N LEU A 528 0.51 2.89 1.71
CA LEU A 528 1.05 2.06 0.66
C LEU A 528 2.53 2.37 0.44
N HIS A 529 3.39 1.38 0.68
CA HIS A 529 4.76 1.42 0.20
C HIS A 529 4.79 0.99 -1.26
N SER A 530 5.01 1.93 -2.19
CA SER A 530 5.15 1.63 -3.61
C SER A 530 6.60 1.70 -4.05
N LYS A 531 7.09 0.67 -4.72
CA LYS A 531 8.43 0.66 -5.31
C LYS A 531 8.46 -0.15 -6.60
N GLU A 532 9.10 0.41 -7.63
CA GLU A 532 9.39 -0.30 -8.87
C GLU A 532 10.76 -0.97 -8.79
N LEU A 533 10.83 -2.21 -9.27
CA LEU A 533 12.04 -3.03 -9.33
C LEU A 533 12.24 -3.52 -10.77
N LEU A 534 13.48 -3.57 -11.22
CA LEU A 534 13.84 -4.00 -12.57
C LEU A 534 14.67 -5.28 -12.52
N THR A 535 14.51 -6.13 -13.52
CA THR A 535 15.23 -7.39 -13.70
C THR A 535 15.29 -7.74 -15.18
N SER A 536 16.21 -8.61 -15.56
CA SER A 536 16.37 -9.07 -16.94
C SER A 536 16.65 -10.55 -17.03
N ASP A 537 16.26 -11.19 -18.14
CA ASP A 537 16.81 -12.48 -18.57
C ASP A 537 17.58 -12.26 -19.87
N PRO A 538 18.90 -12.47 -19.90
CA PRO A 538 19.61 -12.52 -21.17
C PRO A 538 19.22 -13.81 -21.92
N ARG A 539 19.22 -13.74 -23.25
CA ARG A 539 19.11 -14.94 -24.08
C ARG A 539 20.43 -15.71 -24.13
N PRO A 540 20.42 -17.04 -24.36
CA PRO A 540 21.63 -17.81 -24.55
C PRO A 540 22.32 -17.42 -25.86
N VAL A 541 23.63 -17.17 -25.77
CA VAL A 541 24.52 -16.90 -26.89
C VAL A 541 25.62 -17.95 -26.97
N MET A 542 26.16 -18.20 -28.16
CA MET A 542 27.35 -19.03 -28.34
C MET A 542 28.21 -18.56 -29.52
N ASN A 543 29.47 -18.94 -29.55
CA ASN A 543 30.34 -18.66 -30.69
C ASN A 543 30.14 -19.70 -31.80
N VAL A 544 30.09 -19.22 -33.05
CA VAL A 544 30.07 -20.07 -34.26
C VAL A 544 31.44 -19.96 -34.91
N GLU A 545 32.16 -21.08 -35.01
CA GLU A 545 33.53 -21.10 -35.53
C GLU A 545 33.74 -22.12 -36.66
N PHE A 546 34.66 -21.80 -37.57
CA PHE A 546 35.13 -22.71 -38.60
C PHE A 546 36.53 -22.31 -39.06
N THR A 547 37.21 -23.23 -39.74
CA THR A 547 38.51 -22.99 -40.36
C THR A 547 38.33 -22.69 -41.84
N LYS A 548 38.89 -21.58 -42.30
CA LYS A 548 39.02 -21.23 -43.69
C LYS A 548 40.32 -21.77 -44.25
N ASN A 549 40.22 -22.66 -45.22
CA ASN A 549 41.33 -23.21 -45.96
C ASN A 549 41.31 -22.75 -47.43
N SER A 550 42.43 -23.01 -48.09
CA SER A 550 42.60 -22.99 -49.53
C SER A 550 43.03 -24.36 -50.04
N SER A 551 42.66 -24.70 -51.28
CA SER A 551 43.33 -25.77 -52.02
C SER A 551 44.65 -25.26 -52.60
N GLY A 552 45.73 -25.98 -52.35
CA GLY A 552 47.03 -25.79 -53.02
C GLY A 552 47.78 -27.11 -53.14
N PHE A 553 49.04 -27.05 -53.53
CA PHE A 553 49.94 -28.21 -53.54
C PHE A 553 50.96 -28.19 -52.40
N ASP A 554 51.36 -29.38 -51.95
CA ASP A 554 52.54 -29.53 -51.10
C ASP A 554 53.83 -29.66 -51.94
N ASN A 555 54.96 -29.85 -51.25
CA ASN A 555 56.26 -30.05 -51.89
C ASN A 555 56.34 -31.35 -52.75
N ASN A 556 55.41 -32.29 -52.57
CA ASN A 556 55.27 -33.50 -53.37
C ASN A 556 54.27 -33.34 -54.53
N PHE A 557 53.70 -32.13 -54.66
CA PHE A 557 52.72 -31.75 -55.67
C PHE A 557 51.35 -32.43 -55.49
N ASP A 558 51.06 -32.96 -54.29
CA ASP A 558 49.75 -33.50 -53.92
C ASP A 558 48.81 -32.39 -53.42
N VAL A 559 47.50 -32.54 -53.66
CA VAL A 559 46.51 -31.53 -53.25
C VAL A 559 46.41 -31.54 -51.73
N VAL A 560 46.74 -30.41 -51.11
CA VAL A 560 46.62 -30.18 -49.67
C VAL A 560 45.73 -28.99 -49.37
N GLU A 561 45.15 -29.02 -48.18
CA GLU A 561 44.44 -27.88 -47.62
C GLU A 561 45.35 -27.14 -46.65
N THR A 562 45.53 -25.84 -46.86
CA THR A 562 46.28 -24.96 -45.97
C THR A 562 45.40 -23.80 -45.50
N PRO A 563 45.61 -23.27 -44.28
CA PRO A 563 44.93 -22.07 -43.80
C PRO A 563 44.95 -20.92 -44.81
N LEU A 564 43.83 -20.22 -44.93
CA LEU A 564 43.67 -19.07 -45.82
C LEU A 564 43.20 -17.84 -45.04
N ALA A 565 44.11 -16.89 -44.87
CA ALA A 565 43.85 -15.58 -44.30
C ALA A 565 43.18 -14.61 -45.29
N GLY A 566 42.50 -13.59 -44.76
CA GLY A 566 41.99 -12.47 -45.53
C GLY A 566 40.68 -12.70 -46.28
N ALA A 567 40.02 -13.85 -46.09
CA ALA A 567 38.68 -14.09 -46.59
C ALA A 567 37.65 -13.54 -45.61
N THR A 568 36.72 -12.68 -46.05
CA THR A 568 35.68 -12.10 -45.19
C THR A 568 34.36 -12.82 -45.39
N PHE A 569 33.72 -13.19 -44.28
CA PHE A 569 32.42 -13.82 -44.22
C PHE A 569 31.42 -12.87 -43.60
N LYS A 570 30.28 -12.70 -44.27
CA LYS A 570 29.11 -12.03 -43.72
C LYS A 570 28.10 -13.06 -43.25
N LEU A 571 27.64 -12.94 -42.01
CA LEU A 571 26.54 -13.69 -41.42
C LEU A 571 25.31 -12.78 -41.32
N GLU A 572 24.16 -13.21 -41.85
CA GLU A 572 22.93 -12.42 -41.91
C GLU A 572 21.78 -13.22 -41.26
N CYS A 573 20.96 -12.62 -40.41
CA CYS A 573 19.78 -13.27 -39.87
C CYS A 573 18.76 -13.55 -40.99
N THR A 574 18.11 -14.72 -40.98
CA THR A 574 17.06 -15.06 -41.97
C THR A 574 15.64 -14.93 -41.41
N HIS A 575 15.45 -14.36 -40.21
CA HIS A 575 14.14 -14.25 -39.60
C HIS A 575 13.22 -13.34 -40.42
N LYS A 576 12.05 -13.87 -40.78
CA LYS A 576 10.93 -13.16 -41.40
C LYS A 576 9.78 -13.16 -40.41
N HIS A 577 9.12 -12.02 -40.26
CA HIS A 577 7.95 -11.91 -39.40
C HIS A 577 6.81 -12.78 -39.94
N THR A 578 6.14 -13.48 -39.04
CA THR A 578 5.03 -14.42 -39.32
C THR A 578 3.73 -13.87 -38.71
N ASP A 579 2.60 -14.49 -38.98
CA ASP A 579 1.32 -14.12 -38.34
C ASP A 579 1.38 -14.15 -36.79
N GLU A 580 2.36 -14.85 -36.20
CA GLU A 580 2.64 -14.91 -34.76
C GLU A 580 3.33 -13.64 -34.22
N CYS A 581 3.91 -12.80 -35.10
CA CYS A 581 4.45 -11.48 -34.79
C CYS A 581 3.38 -10.36 -34.80
N VAL A 582 2.11 -10.66 -35.00
CA VAL A 582 1.06 -9.66 -35.29
C VAL A 582 0.30 -9.25 -34.02
N ASP A 583 0.10 -7.95 -33.84
CA ASP A 583 -0.67 -7.37 -32.75
C ASP A 583 -2.20 -7.55 -32.92
N SER A 584 -2.98 -7.14 -31.91
CA SER A 584 -4.45 -7.20 -31.95
C SER A 584 -5.10 -6.30 -33.02
N ASN A 585 -4.33 -5.44 -33.69
CA ASN A 585 -4.78 -4.55 -34.75
C ASN A 585 -4.41 -5.03 -36.16
N GLY A 586 -3.64 -6.12 -36.28
CA GLY A 586 -3.19 -6.67 -37.57
C GLY A 586 -1.84 -6.13 -38.07
N ASN A 587 -1.05 -5.44 -37.23
CA ASN A 587 0.28 -4.95 -37.58
C ASN A 587 1.38 -5.81 -36.94
N TYR A 588 2.52 -6.00 -37.60
CA TYR A 588 3.67 -6.63 -36.95
C TYR A 588 4.16 -5.78 -35.77
N SER A 589 4.45 -6.44 -34.65
CA SER A 589 4.90 -5.83 -33.40
C SER A 589 6.13 -6.56 -32.85
N ILE A 590 7.12 -5.76 -32.47
CA ILE A 590 8.31 -6.17 -31.69
C ILE A 590 7.93 -7.00 -30.45
N ASP A 591 6.83 -6.64 -29.77
CA ASP A 591 6.35 -7.31 -28.55
C ASP A 591 5.84 -8.73 -28.80
N HIS A 592 5.56 -9.09 -30.06
CA HIS A 592 5.05 -10.40 -30.46
C HIS A 592 6.13 -11.29 -31.09
N CYS A 593 7.14 -10.73 -31.76
CA CYS A 593 8.21 -11.52 -32.40
C CYS A 593 9.14 -12.26 -31.42
N ILE A 594 9.49 -13.50 -31.75
CA ILE A 594 10.35 -14.37 -30.91
C ILE A 594 11.84 -14.26 -31.21
N ASP A 595 12.27 -13.55 -32.25
CA ASP A 595 13.68 -13.49 -32.68
C ASP A 595 14.57 -12.65 -31.73
N PRO A 596 15.70 -13.19 -31.26
CA PRO A 596 16.61 -12.50 -30.34
C PRO A 596 17.08 -11.11 -30.77
N HIS A 597 17.29 -10.84 -32.06
CA HIS A 597 17.77 -9.54 -32.52
C HIS A 597 16.67 -8.48 -32.52
N THR A 598 15.40 -8.91 -32.43
CA THR A 598 14.27 -7.98 -32.29
C THR A 598 14.09 -7.49 -30.85
N ASP A 599 14.80 -8.06 -29.86
CA ASP A 599 14.63 -7.68 -28.45
C ASP A 599 14.93 -6.19 -28.16
N CYS A 600 15.86 -5.56 -28.88
CA CYS A 600 16.19 -4.13 -28.72
C CYS A 600 15.51 -3.22 -29.76
N GLY A 601 14.86 -3.78 -30.77
CA GLY A 601 14.29 -3.03 -31.91
C GLY A 601 15.31 -2.54 -32.95
N ASP A 602 16.61 -2.45 -32.61
CA ASP A 602 17.70 -1.99 -33.49
C ASP A 602 17.75 -2.70 -34.86
N TYR A 603 17.32 -3.97 -34.90
CA TYR A 603 17.34 -4.82 -36.09
C TYR A 603 15.94 -5.21 -36.60
N TYR A 604 14.88 -4.54 -36.13
CA TYR A 604 13.50 -4.80 -36.52
C TYR A 604 13.13 -4.00 -37.78
N THR A 605 12.52 -4.65 -38.78
CA THR A 605 12.02 -4.01 -40.01
C THR A 605 10.73 -4.68 -40.49
N ASP A 606 9.89 -3.99 -41.26
CA ASP A 606 8.65 -4.56 -41.80
C ASP A 606 8.86 -5.89 -42.56
N ASP A 607 10.04 -6.06 -43.17
CA ASP A 607 10.44 -7.25 -43.92
C ASP A 607 11.11 -8.34 -43.06
N GLY A 608 11.28 -8.17 -41.73
CA GLY A 608 11.95 -9.12 -40.84
C GLY A 608 13.18 -8.55 -40.12
N CYS A 609 14.09 -9.44 -39.71
CA CYS A 609 15.32 -9.05 -39.02
C CYS A 609 16.41 -8.56 -40.00
N SER A 610 17.06 -7.44 -39.67
CA SER A 610 18.15 -6.83 -40.45
C SER A 610 19.56 -7.07 -39.88
N TRP A 611 19.69 -7.87 -38.80
CA TRP A 611 20.97 -8.13 -38.15
C TRP A 611 21.96 -8.84 -39.08
N SER A 612 23.21 -8.35 -39.08
CA SER A 612 24.34 -9.02 -39.72
C SER A 612 25.67 -8.68 -39.07
N ASP A 613 26.63 -9.59 -39.15
CA ASP A 613 28.01 -9.44 -38.69
C ASP A 613 29.02 -9.85 -39.79
N GLU A 614 30.24 -9.31 -39.76
CA GLU A 614 31.29 -9.59 -40.73
C GLU A 614 32.64 -9.90 -40.06
N VAL A 615 33.19 -11.09 -40.36
CA VAL A 615 34.45 -11.58 -39.78
C VAL A 615 35.42 -12.03 -40.88
N THR A 616 36.67 -11.59 -40.77
CA THR A 616 37.75 -11.96 -41.69
C THR A 616 38.64 -13.06 -41.11
N SER A 617 39.00 -14.06 -41.92
CA SER A 617 39.87 -15.16 -41.50
C SER A 617 41.29 -14.72 -41.15
N GLY A 618 41.80 -15.22 -40.02
CA GLY A 618 43.17 -14.97 -39.55
C GLY A 618 44.25 -15.77 -40.30
N GLU A 619 45.51 -15.60 -39.89
CA GLU A 619 46.68 -16.34 -40.42
C GLU A 619 46.60 -17.85 -40.18
N ASP A 620 45.89 -18.29 -39.15
CA ASP A 620 45.56 -19.69 -38.86
C ASP A 620 44.30 -20.17 -39.60
N GLY A 621 43.72 -19.32 -40.45
CA GLY A 621 42.47 -19.55 -41.18
C GLY A 621 41.22 -19.45 -40.30
N LYS A 622 41.33 -19.17 -38.99
CA LYS A 622 40.17 -19.24 -38.10
C LYS A 622 39.19 -18.10 -38.39
N VAL A 623 37.90 -18.43 -38.41
CA VAL A 623 36.77 -17.49 -38.39
C VAL A 623 35.92 -17.80 -37.15
N VAL A 624 35.57 -16.77 -36.39
CA VAL A 624 34.72 -16.87 -35.19
C VAL A 624 33.71 -15.73 -35.20
N PHE A 625 32.43 -16.06 -35.33
CA PHE A 625 31.34 -15.16 -35.01
C PHE A 625 31.03 -15.28 -33.51
N GLU A 626 31.12 -14.19 -32.77
CA GLU A 626 30.97 -14.18 -31.31
C GLU A 626 29.55 -13.85 -30.87
N ASN A 627 29.13 -14.39 -29.70
CA ASN A 627 27.86 -14.07 -29.05
C ASN A 627 26.60 -14.26 -29.93
N ILE A 628 26.58 -15.30 -30.77
CA ILE A 628 25.48 -15.58 -31.69
C ILE A 628 24.32 -16.26 -30.95
N ASN A 629 23.14 -15.65 -31.06
CA ASN A 629 21.91 -16.17 -30.46
C ASN A 629 21.40 -17.43 -31.19
N THR A 630 20.50 -18.19 -30.55
CA THR A 630 19.68 -19.20 -31.24
C THR A 630 18.96 -18.59 -32.44
N GLY A 631 19.06 -19.22 -33.61
CA GLY A 631 18.49 -18.69 -34.84
C GLY A 631 18.90 -19.44 -36.10
N ILE A 632 18.40 -18.98 -37.25
CA ILE A 632 18.82 -19.42 -38.57
C ILE A 632 19.43 -18.20 -39.28
N TYR A 633 20.62 -18.42 -39.83
CA TYR A 633 21.43 -17.39 -40.45
C TYR A 633 21.91 -17.86 -41.82
N LYS A 634 22.12 -16.91 -42.72
CA LYS A 634 22.74 -17.10 -44.03
C LYS A 634 24.16 -16.53 -43.96
N MET A 635 25.14 -17.35 -44.30
CA MET A 635 26.54 -16.95 -44.42
C MET A 635 26.95 -16.87 -45.89
N THR A 636 27.70 -15.81 -46.25
CA THR A 636 28.25 -15.57 -47.59
C THR A 636 29.72 -15.16 -47.47
N GLU A 637 30.60 -15.65 -48.33
CA GLU A 637 31.97 -15.12 -48.45
C GLU A 637 31.92 -13.86 -49.32
N THR A 638 32.09 -12.69 -48.70
CA THR A 638 31.95 -11.37 -49.33
C THR A 638 33.28 -10.85 -49.90
N VAL A 639 34.40 -11.23 -49.29
CA VAL A 639 35.75 -10.95 -49.79
C VAL A 639 36.49 -12.27 -49.97
N VAL A 640 36.87 -12.55 -51.21
CA VAL A 640 37.59 -13.76 -51.62
C VAL A 640 39.04 -13.36 -51.89
N PRO A 641 40.05 -14.00 -51.26
CA PRO A 641 41.45 -13.62 -51.45
C PRO A 641 41.95 -13.82 -52.89
N ASP A 642 42.90 -12.98 -53.30
CA ASP A 642 43.45 -12.95 -54.66
C ASP A 642 43.93 -14.33 -55.16
N GLY A 643 43.49 -14.69 -56.38
CA GLY A 643 43.88 -15.93 -57.05
C GLY A 643 43.06 -17.16 -56.66
N TYR A 644 42.06 -17.01 -55.79
CA TYR A 644 41.06 -18.04 -55.49
C TYR A 644 39.72 -17.72 -56.16
N LEU A 645 38.88 -18.75 -56.31
CA LEU A 645 37.57 -18.65 -56.96
C LEU A 645 36.49 -18.27 -55.97
N GLN A 646 35.61 -17.37 -56.39
CA GLN A 646 34.43 -17.00 -55.59
C GLN A 646 33.49 -18.20 -55.43
N PRO A 647 33.04 -18.51 -54.20
CA PRO A 647 32.01 -19.50 -53.96
C PRO A 647 30.69 -19.09 -54.62
N ASN A 648 30.19 -19.91 -55.54
CA ASN A 648 28.86 -19.75 -56.16
C ASN A 648 27.76 -20.39 -55.28
N THR A 649 27.85 -20.21 -53.97
CA THR A 649 26.99 -20.88 -52.98
C THR A 649 26.92 -20.04 -51.71
N THR A 650 25.91 -20.30 -50.88
CA THR A 650 25.76 -19.71 -49.54
C THR A 650 25.60 -20.81 -48.51
N TRP A 651 25.92 -20.55 -47.25
CA TRP A 651 25.76 -21.53 -46.18
C TRP A 651 24.63 -21.12 -45.25
N ILE A 652 23.80 -22.08 -44.85
CA ILE A 652 22.84 -21.91 -43.77
C ILE A 652 23.51 -22.36 -42.47
N ILE A 653 23.58 -21.44 -41.51
CA ILE A 653 23.98 -21.73 -40.13
C ILE A 653 22.71 -21.80 -39.29
N GLN A 654 22.47 -22.96 -38.68
CA GLN A 654 21.43 -23.14 -37.69
C GLN A 654 22.09 -23.22 -36.32
N VAL A 655 21.77 -22.28 -35.43
CA VAL A 655 22.34 -22.15 -34.08
C VAL A 655 21.26 -22.46 -33.05
N ASP A 656 21.60 -23.31 -32.08
CA ASP A 656 20.84 -23.55 -30.86
C ASP A 656 21.80 -23.34 -29.68
N ALA A 657 21.88 -22.08 -29.24
CA ALA A 657 22.79 -21.65 -28.20
C ALA A 657 22.41 -22.27 -26.84
N SER A 658 21.12 -22.56 -26.62
CA SER A 658 20.64 -23.24 -25.40
C SER A 658 21.24 -24.65 -25.23
N LYS A 659 21.53 -25.33 -26.35
CA LYS A 659 22.17 -26.65 -26.38
C LYS A 659 23.67 -26.58 -26.70
N LEU A 660 24.22 -25.38 -26.89
CA LEU A 660 25.58 -25.13 -27.38
C LEU A 660 25.88 -25.86 -28.69
N THR A 661 24.89 -25.97 -29.59
CA THR A 661 25.04 -26.64 -30.87
C THR A 661 24.81 -25.72 -32.06
N TYR A 662 25.62 -25.86 -33.11
CA TYR A 662 25.33 -25.26 -34.41
C TYR A 662 25.66 -26.23 -35.56
N THR A 663 25.00 -26.04 -36.70
CA THR A 663 25.37 -26.72 -37.94
C THR A 663 25.53 -25.73 -39.07
N ILE A 664 26.64 -25.85 -39.80
CA ILE A 664 26.87 -25.14 -41.07
C ILE A 664 26.57 -26.12 -42.20
N LYS A 665 25.67 -25.75 -43.11
CA LYS A 665 25.26 -26.57 -44.26
C LYS A 665 25.25 -25.72 -45.53
N GLU A 666 25.59 -26.32 -46.66
CA GLU A 666 25.43 -25.67 -47.95
C GLU A 666 23.95 -25.47 -48.32
N ASN A 667 23.63 -24.30 -48.88
CA ASN A 667 22.31 -23.96 -49.41
C ASN A 667 22.15 -24.52 -50.83
N LYS A 668 21.51 -25.70 -50.94
CA LYS A 668 21.46 -26.52 -52.17
C LYS A 668 20.59 -25.99 -53.32
N ASN A 669 20.35 -24.69 -53.38
CA ASN A 669 19.54 -24.04 -54.42
C ASN A 669 20.39 -23.47 -55.58
N ASP A 670 21.72 -23.42 -55.43
CA ASP A 670 22.66 -22.95 -56.44
C ASP A 670 23.31 -24.12 -57.22
N ASN A 671 23.71 -23.87 -58.47
CA ASN A 671 24.04 -24.89 -59.49
C ASN A 671 25.21 -25.85 -59.14
N GLU A 672 25.25 -27.00 -59.83
CA GLU A 672 26.21 -28.13 -59.66
C GLU A 672 27.73 -27.80 -59.74
N ASN A 673 28.14 -26.56 -60.01
CA ASN A 673 29.55 -26.17 -60.19
C ASN A 673 30.06 -25.33 -59.00
N ILE A 674 30.17 -26.00 -57.85
CA ILE A 674 30.52 -25.39 -56.58
C ILE A 674 32.04 -25.09 -56.54
N ASN A 675 32.42 -23.84 -56.27
CA ASN A 675 33.82 -23.39 -56.18
C ASN A 675 34.41 -23.47 -54.75
N SER A 676 33.64 -24.01 -53.80
CA SER A 676 34.04 -24.19 -52.41
C SER A 676 33.56 -25.53 -51.87
N ILE A 677 34.33 -26.15 -50.97
CA ILE A 677 33.95 -27.41 -50.31
C ILE A 677 33.80 -27.15 -48.81
N ILE A 678 32.67 -27.56 -48.23
CA ILE A 678 32.49 -27.61 -46.77
C ILE A 678 32.70 -29.05 -46.26
N ARG A 679 33.48 -29.19 -45.18
CA ARG A 679 33.84 -30.46 -44.55
C ARG A 679 33.66 -30.39 -43.03
N GLY A 680 33.57 -31.56 -42.41
CA GLY A 680 33.53 -31.70 -40.96
C GLY A 680 32.14 -31.57 -40.33
N ASP A 681 32.16 -31.38 -39.01
CA ASP A 681 31.01 -31.23 -38.12
C ASP A 681 31.47 -30.45 -36.88
N GLN A 682 30.54 -29.92 -36.06
CA GLN A 682 30.90 -29.10 -34.90
C GLN A 682 31.89 -29.80 -33.93
N LYS A 683 31.84 -31.13 -33.80
CA LYS A 683 32.73 -31.88 -32.89
C LYS A 683 34.15 -32.06 -33.47
N ARG A 684 34.29 -32.06 -34.80
CA ARG A 684 35.57 -32.15 -35.52
C ARG A 684 36.14 -30.80 -35.95
N GLY A 685 35.34 -29.74 -35.85
CA GLY A 685 35.55 -28.47 -36.56
C GLY A 685 34.95 -28.52 -37.96
N TYR A 686 34.33 -27.40 -38.37
CA TYR A 686 33.94 -27.17 -39.75
C TYR A 686 35.11 -26.57 -40.53
N THR A 687 35.27 -26.97 -41.79
CA THR A 687 36.28 -26.40 -42.70
C THR A 687 35.61 -25.97 -44.01
N ILE A 688 35.90 -24.75 -44.46
CA ILE A 688 35.46 -24.21 -45.77
C ILE A 688 36.71 -23.98 -46.63
N VAL A 689 36.75 -24.58 -47.82
CA VAL A 689 37.92 -24.61 -48.70
C VAL A 689 37.62 -23.89 -50.01
N ASN A 690 38.36 -22.82 -50.36
CA ASN A 690 38.26 -22.24 -51.70
C ASN A 690 39.14 -22.98 -52.68
N SER A 691 38.58 -23.28 -53.85
CA SER A 691 39.35 -23.76 -54.99
C SER A 691 40.12 -22.62 -55.68
N SER A 692 41.24 -22.98 -56.32
CA SER A 692 41.96 -22.16 -57.30
C SER A 692 42.08 -22.93 -58.62
N PHE A 693 42.23 -22.23 -59.75
CA PHE A 693 42.69 -22.90 -60.98
C PHE A 693 44.20 -23.06 -60.93
N ASN A 694 44.67 -24.28 -61.18
CA ASN A 694 46.10 -24.60 -61.14
C ASN A 694 46.53 -25.40 -62.38
N VAL A 695 47.81 -25.33 -62.72
CA VAL A 695 48.42 -26.07 -63.83
C VAL A 695 49.58 -26.90 -63.30
N LYS A 696 49.64 -28.17 -63.71
CA LYS A 696 50.82 -29.04 -63.61
C LYS A 696 51.42 -29.23 -65.00
N VAL A 697 52.74 -29.28 -65.08
CA VAL A 697 53.49 -29.68 -66.28
C VAL A 697 54.32 -30.91 -65.92
N LYS A 698 54.09 -32.03 -66.61
CA LYS A 698 54.81 -33.30 -66.42
C LYS A 698 55.77 -33.53 -67.57
N LYS A 699 57.06 -33.55 -67.29
CA LYS A 699 58.11 -33.77 -68.29
C LYS A 699 58.48 -35.24 -68.38
N ILE A 700 58.53 -35.77 -69.60
CA ILE A 700 58.92 -37.16 -69.88
C ILE A 700 59.87 -37.29 -71.09
N ASP A 701 60.59 -38.41 -71.18
CA ASP A 701 61.27 -38.83 -72.42
C ASP A 701 60.25 -39.38 -73.44
N SER A 702 60.35 -38.94 -74.69
CA SER A 702 59.41 -39.30 -75.79
C SER A 702 59.48 -40.75 -76.28
N LYS A 703 60.37 -41.59 -75.74
CA LYS A 703 60.53 -43.01 -76.11
C LYS A 703 60.36 -43.98 -74.93
N SER A 704 60.91 -43.66 -73.75
CA SER A 704 60.78 -44.50 -72.55
C SER A 704 59.56 -44.14 -71.70
N GLY A 705 59.08 -42.89 -71.78
CA GLY A 705 58.04 -42.37 -70.89
C GLY A 705 58.50 -42.11 -69.45
N GLU A 706 59.81 -42.23 -69.18
CA GLU A 706 60.39 -41.91 -67.88
C GLU A 706 60.35 -40.40 -67.62
N VAL A 707 60.20 -40.01 -66.35
CA VAL A 707 60.09 -38.60 -65.94
C VAL A 707 61.45 -37.88 -65.99
N LEU A 708 61.44 -36.60 -66.37
CA LEU A 708 62.66 -35.79 -66.56
C LEU A 708 62.74 -34.63 -65.57
N GLN A 709 63.82 -34.62 -64.78
CA GLN A 709 64.18 -33.53 -63.86
C GLN A 709 64.97 -32.43 -64.59
N GLY A 710 64.77 -31.18 -64.18
CA GLY A 710 65.57 -30.03 -64.62
C GLY A 710 65.11 -29.32 -65.90
N ALA A 711 63.91 -29.61 -66.43
CA ALA A 711 63.27 -28.73 -67.40
C ALA A 711 62.80 -27.45 -66.68
N VAL A 712 63.00 -26.28 -67.27
CA VAL A 712 62.51 -25.00 -66.73
C VAL A 712 61.46 -24.43 -67.68
N PHE A 713 60.26 -24.23 -67.16
CA PHE A 713 59.11 -23.64 -67.86
C PHE A 713 58.86 -22.23 -67.38
N GLU A 714 58.48 -21.33 -68.28
CA GLU A 714 58.01 -19.98 -67.96
C GLU A 714 56.54 -19.78 -68.34
N LEU A 715 55.74 -19.24 -67.41
CA LEU A 715 54.32 -18.91 -67.59
C LEU A 715 54.12 -17.42 -67.89
N PHE A 716 53.46 -17.15 -69.01
CA PHE A 716 53.04 -15.83 -69.46
C PHE A 716 51.51 -15.71 -69.38
N LYS A 717 51.01 -14.54 -68.99
CA LYS A 717 49.59 -14.17 -69.11
C LYS A 717 49.43 -13.17 -70.26
N LEU A 718 48.35 -13.27 -71.02
CA LEU A 718 47.99 -12.27 -72.02
C LEU A 718 47.26 -11.12 -71.33
N GLU A 719 47.86 -9.94 -71.32
CA GLU A 719 47.31 -8.74 -70.71
C GLU A 719 47.14 -7.63 -71.76
N MET A 720 46.26 -6.67 -71.49
CA MET A 720 46.21 -5.43 -72.27
C MET A 720 47.06 -4.37 -71.59
N LYS A 721 48.05 -3.87 -72.32
CA LYS A 721 48.93 -2.80 -71.87
C LYS A 721 49.00 -1.76 -72.98
N ASP A 722 48.66 -0.51 -72.65
CA ASP A 722 48.55 0.60 -73.61
C ASP A 722 47.68 0.25 -74.85
N ASP A 723 46.50 -0.34 -74.60
CA ASP A 723 45.53 -0.88 -75.59
C ASP A 723 46.05 -2.00 -76.53
N VAL A 724 47.26 -2.51 -76.30
CA VAL A 724 47.84 -3.62 -77.06
C VAL A 724 47.84 -4.91 -76.23
N LYS A 725 47.45 -6.03 -76.86
CA LYS A 725 47.60 -7.37 -76.28
C LYS A 725 49.08 -7.76 -76.22
N GLN A 726 49.62 -7.99 -75.02
CA GLN A 726 51.00 -8.39 -74.81
C GLN A 726 51.09 -9.58 -73.84
N TRP A 727 51.98 -10.54 -74.15
CA TRP A 727 52.36 -11.60 -73.22
C TRP A 727 53.28 -11.02 -72.13
N VAL A 728 52.82 -11.07 -70.88
CA VAL A 728 53.54 -10.60 -69.69
C VAL A 728 53.97 -11.81 -68.88
N SER A 729 55.27 -11.91 -68.57
CA SER A 729 55.78 -12.93 -67.64
C SER A 729 55.27 -12.64 -66.23
N LYS A 730 54.65 -13.61 -65.59
CA LYS A 730 54.09 -13.46 -64.23
C LYS A 730 55.23 -13.55 -63.22
N GLY A 731 55.24 -12.75 -62.16
CA GLY A 731 56.39 -12.66 -61.24
C GLY A 731 56.77 -13.96 -60.48
N THR A 732 55.90 -14.98 -60.50
CA THR A 732 56.15 -16.36 -60.02
C THR A 732 56.43 -17.32 -61.18
N GLY A 733 57.00 -16.81 -62.27
CA GLY A 733 56.80 -17.33 -63.61
C GLY A 733 57.59 -18.58 -63.98
N THR A 734 58.66 -18.93 -63.25
CA THR A 734 59.53 -20.05 -63.62
C THR A 734 59.33 -21.28 -62.74
N GLY A 735 58.88 -22.38 -63.35
CA GLY A 735 58.71 -23.69 -62.72
C GLY A 735 59.74 -24.69 -63.26
N ALA A 736 60.63 -25.18 -62.39
CA ALA A 736 61.59 -26.23 -62.74
C ALA A 736 61.04 -27.62 -62.36
N THR A 737 61.31 -28.65 -63.17
CA THR A 737 60.82 -30.00 -62.89
C THR A 737 61.66 -30.71 -61.83
N GLY A 738 61.00 -31.22 -60.79
CA GLY A 738 61.63 -31.98 -59.69
C GLY A 738 62.03 -33.40 -60.08
N GLU A 739 62.47 -34.20 -59.09
CA GLU A 739 62.79 -35.63 -59.27
C GLU A 739 61.58 -36.47 -59.75
N ASN A 740 60.36 -35.98 -59.51
CA ASN A 740 59.09 -36.52 -60.01
C ASN A 740 58.75 -36.08 -61.45
N GLY A 741 59.57 -35.23 -62.07
CA GLY A 741 59.35 -34.63 -63.39
C GLY A 741 58.21 -33.62 -63.45
N LEU A 742 57.75 -33.07 -62.32
CA LEU A 742 56.65 -32.10 -62.26
C LEU A 742 57.14 -30.67 -62.04
N ALA A 743 56.57 -29.74 -62.80
CA ALA A 743 56.55 -28.30 -62.54
C ALA A 743 55.08 -27.85 -62.35
N TYR A 744 54.87 -26.69 -61.73
CA TYR A 744 53.53 -26.25 -61.29
C TYR A 744 53.37 -24.74 -61.33
N PHE A 745 52.12 -24.31 -61.56
CA PHE A 745 51.68 -22.92 -61.50
C PHE A 745 50.32 -22.86 -60.81
N GLU A 746 50.25 -22.15 -59.68
CA GLU A 746 49.05 -22.09 -58.84
C GLU A 746 48.33 -20.75 -58.93
N LYS A 747 47.08 -20.71 -58.44
CA LYS A 747 46.30 -19.49 -58.21
C LYS A 747 46.14 -18.66 -59.49
N LEU A 748 45.86 -19.35 -60.60
CA LEU A 748 45.65 -18.72 -61.90
C LEU A 748 44.31 -18.02 -61.93
N THR A 749 44.35 -16.70 -62.13
CA THR A 749 43.18 -15.88 -62.40
C THR A 749 42.67 -16.13 -63.82
N GLU A 750 41.41 -15.82 -64.11
CA GLU A 750 40.86 -15.98 -65.45
C GLU A 750 41.65 -15.17 -66.52
N GLY A 751 41.69 -15.69 -67.74
CA GLY A 751 42.41 -15.10 -68.88
C GLY A 751 43.09 -16.14 -69.77
N GLN A 752 43.86 -15.65 -70.74
CA GLN A 752 44.65 -16.49 -71.66
C GLN A 752 46.09 -16.58 -71.18
N TYR A 753 46.68 -17.77 -71.24
CA TYR A 753 48.01 -18.09 -70.75
C TYR A 753 48.83 -18.82 -71.80
N MET A 754 50.15 -18.70 -71.71
CA MET A 754 51.12 -19.41 -72.52
C MET A 754 52.21 -19.96 -71.60
N ILE A 755 52.43 -21.28 -71.58
CA ILE A 755 53.63 -21.89 -70.99
C ILE A 755 54.64 -22.17 -72.09
N LYS A 756 55.89 -21.81 -71.84
CA LYS A 756 57.02 -22.04 -72.75
C LYS A 756 58.15 -22.73 -72.00
N GLU A 757 58.76 -23.75 -72.59
CA GLU A 757 60.03 -24.27 -72.07
C GLU A 757 61.16 -23.27 -72.40
N ILE A 758 61.94 -22.90 -71.39
CA ILE A 758 63.05 -21.95 -71.52
C ILE A 758 64.42 -22.62 -71.32
N GLU A 759 64.47 -23.75 -70.62
CA GLU A 759 65.67 -24.59 -70.47
C GLU A 759 65.24 -26.06 -70.47
N ALA A 760 65.87 -26.88 -71.33
CA ALA A 760 65.58 -28.30 -71.43
C ALA A 760 66.37 -29.12 -70.39
N PRO A 761 65.91 -30.32 -70.01
CA PRO A 761 66.69 -31.24 -69.20
C PRO A 761 68.07 -31.52 -69.82
N PRO A 762 69.13 -31.70 -69.01
CA PRO A 762 70.49 -31.97 -69.53
C PRO A 762 70.54 -33.16 -70.49
N GLY A 763 70.87 -32.90 -71.76
CA GLY A 763 70.97 -33.91 -72.83
C GLY A 763 69.76 -34.02 -73.76
N TYR A 764 68.72 -33.20 -73.56
CA TYR A 764 67.51 -33.15 -74.38
C TYR A 764 67.46 -31.90 -75.28
N GLU A 765 66.65 -31.95 -76.33
CA GLU A 765 66.41 -30.81 -77.23
C GLU A 765 65.31 -29.90 -76.68
N LEU A 766 65.59 -28.60 -76.57
CA LEU A 766 64.61 -27.60 -76.15
C LEU A 766 63.44 -27.52 -77.12
N ILE A 767 62.23 -27.71 -76.61
CA ILE A 767 61.01 -27.56 -77.41
C ILE A 767 60.72 -26.07 -77.63
N THR A 768 60.52 -25.70 -78.90
CA THR A 768 60.17 -24.33 -79.29
C THR A 768 58.65 -24.08 -79.34
N ASP A 769 57.85 -25.14 -79.31
CA ASP A 769 56.39 -25.05 -79.22
C ASP A 769 55.95 -24.51 -77.85
N VAL A 770 54.78 -23.89 -77.81
CA VAL A 770 54.22 -23.27 -76.60
C VAL A 770 52.83 -23.85 -76.29
N ILE A 771 52.50 -23.92 -75.00
CA ILE A 771 51.21 -24.39 -74.51
C ILE A 771 50.33 -23.17 -74.27
N GLU A 772 49.48 -22.82 -75.23
CA GLU A 772 48.46 -21.78 -75.04
C GLU A 772 47.16 -22.39 -74.47
N PHE A 773 46.59 -21.78 -73.44
CA PHE A 773 45.33 -22.22 -72.81
C PHE A 773 44.53 -21.07 -72.20
N ASN A 774 43.22 -21.27 -72.06
CA ASN A 774 42.33 -20.36 -71.34
C ASN A 774 42.11 -20.86 -69.89
N VAL A 775 41.86 -19.92 -68.99
CA VAL A 775 41.32 -20.16 -67.64
C VAL A 775 40.00 -19.36 -67.53
N PRO A 776 38.85 -19.97 -67.22
CA PRO A 776 38.62 -21.39 -66.94
C PRO A 776 38.97 -22.30 -68.13
N PHE A 777 39.33 -23.56 -67.85
CA PHE A 777 39.87 -24.48 -68.85
C PHE A 777 38.79 -24.96 -69.83
N GLU A 778 38.92 -24.56 -71.09
CA GLU A 778 38.08 -25.02 -72.20
C GLU A 778 38.72 -26.23 -72.89
N TYR A 779 37.97 -27.33 -73.03
CA TYR A 779 38.49 -28.57 -73.61
C TYR A 779 38.67 -28.50 -75.14
N THR A 780 39.92 -28.47 -75.60
CA THR A 780 40.28 -28.99 -76.92
C THR A 780 41.51 -29.91 -76.81
N SER A 781 41.29 -31.23 -76.75
CA SER A 781 42.39 -32.21 -76.79
C SER A 781 43.04 -32.19 -78.17
N THR A 782 44.12 -31.43 -78.29
CA THR A 782 44.89 -31.32 -79.53
C THR A 782 46.31 -31.80 -79.24
N ASP A 783 46.55 -33.10 -79.41
CA ASP A 783 47.91 -33.64 -79.40
C ASP A 783 48.70 -32.97 -80.54
N LYS A 784 49.68 -32.16 -80.14
CA LYS A 784 50.61 -31.46 -81.02
C LYS A 784 52.01 -31.69 -80.48
N ASN A 785 52.86 -32.29 -81.32
CA ASN A 785 54.29 -32.42 -81.10
C ASN A 785 54.73 -33.04 -79.76
N GLY A 786 53.90 -33.91 -79.15
CA GLY A 786 54.23 -34.56 -77.87
C GLY A 786 53.79 -33.77 -76.63
N ILE A 787 52.69 -33.04 -76.75
CA ILE A 787 52.02 -32.34 -75.65
C ILE A 787 50.61 -32.90 -75.50
N GLU A 788 50.36 -33.62 -74.39
CA GLU A 788 49.04 -34.11 -74.00
C GLU A 788 48.46 -33.26 -72.85
N SER A 789 47.14 -33.26 -72.65
CA SER A 789 46.51 -32.61 -71.50
C SER A 789 45.41 -33.45 -70.85
N ASN A 790 45.30 -33.36 -69.53
CA ASN A 790 44.23 -33.97 -68.74
C ASN A 790 43.73 -32.97 -67.69
N PHE A 791 42.41 -32.76 -67.58
CA PHE A 791 41.82 -31.85 -66.60
C PHE A 791 41.08 -32.63 -65.51
N ALA A 792 41.51 -32.42 -64.26
CA ALA A 792 40.84 -32.93 -63.07
C ALA A 792 39.88 -31.85 -62.56
N SER A 793 38.60 -32.00 -62.89
CA SER A 793 37.55 -30.99 -62.61
C SER A 793 37.24 -30.84 -61.12
N ASP A 794 37.41 -31.91 -60.35
CA ASP A 794 37.28 -31.99 -58.89
C ASP A 794 38.33 -31.16 -58.13
N THR A 795 39.54 -31.07 -58.69
CA THR A 795 40.69 -30.34 -58.14
C THR A 795 41.01 -29.06 -58.93
N LYS A 796 40.15 -28.72 -59.91
CA LYS A 796 40.29 -27.59 -60.85
C LYS A 796 41.72 -27.42 -61.40
N THR A 797 42.37 -28.55 -61.67
CA THR A 797 43.79 -28.62 -62.07
C THR A 797 43.92 -29.26 -63.44
N VAL A 798 44.58 -28.57 -64.38
CA VAL A 798 45.01 -29.19 -65.66
C VAL A 798 46.44 -29.70 -65.53
N THR A 799 46.72 -30.87 -66.09
CA THR A 799 48.06 -31.43 -66.22
C THR A 799 48.42 -31.50 -67.70
N PHE A 800 49.47 -30.80 -68.12
CA PHE A 800 50.08 -30.93 -69.44
C PHE A 800 51.26 -31.90 -69.37
N THR A 801 51.29 -32.93 -70.21
CA THR A 801 52.46 -33.83 -70.32
C THR A 801 53.29 -33.40 -71.53
N VAL A 802 54.57 -33.11 -71.35
CA VAL A 802 55.48 -32.58 -72.39
C VAL A 802 56.66 -33.54 -72.60
N SER A 803 56.77 -34.14 -73.78
CA SER A 803 57.78 -35.18 -74.07
C SER A 803 58.98 -34.68 -74.89
N ASP A 804 60.21 -34.84 -74.40
CA ASP A 804 61.42 -34.44 -75.17
C ASP A 804 62.03 -35.56 -75.99
N LYS A 805 62.79 -35.15 -77.01
CA LYS A 805 63.71 -36.01 -77.76
C LYS A 805 65.13 -35.78 -77.25
N VAL A 806 65.88 -36.88 -77.09
CA VAL A 806 67.31 -36.86 -76.76
C VAL A 806 68.09 -36.12 -77.86
N GLY A 807 68.96 -35.19 -77.46
CA GLY A 807 69.71 -34.32 -78.35
C GLY A 807 70.67 -35.04 -79.30
N VAL A 808 70.63 -34.66 -80.58
CA VAL A 808 71.58 -35.16 -81.57
C VAL A 808 72.97 -34.58 -81.33
N SER A 809 73.81 -35.31 -80.59
CA SER A 809 75.25 -35.02 -80.55
C SER A 809 75.87 -35.21 -81.95
N LEU A 810 76.39 -34.12 -82.52
CA LEU A 810 77.08 -34.15 -83.81
C LEU A 810 78.32 -35.07 -83.75
N PRO A 811 78.48 -36.03 -84.68
CA PRO A 811 79.59 -36.97 -84.63
C PRO A 811 80.88 -36.35 -85.17
N ASN A 812 81.94 -36.33 -84.36
CA ASN A 812 83.31 -36.14 -84.87
C ASN A 812 83.70 -37.35 -85.75
N THR A 813 84.13 -37.10 -86.98
CA THR A 813 84.21 -38.08 -88.05
C THR A 813 85.56 -38.82 -88.13
N GLY A 814 85.63 -40.01 -87.54
CA GLY A 814 86.57 -41.11 -87.86
C GLY A 814 88.05 -40.94 -87.46
N ALA A 815 88.85 -41.99 -87.20
CA ALA A 815 88.61 -43.42 -86.96
C ALA A 815 89.93 -44.05 -86.40
N THR A 816 90.02 -45.20 -85.73
CA THR A 816 89.08 -46.29 -85.39
C THR A 816 89.34 -46.82 -83.95
N LEU A 817 88.36 -47.55 -83.39
CA LEU A 817 88.54 -48.75 -82.55
C LEU A 817 89.64 -48.76 -81.45
N THR A 818 89.62 -47.88 -80.44
CA THR A 818 90.37 -48.12 -79.16
C THR A 818 89.81 -47.35 -77.95
N ALA A 819 88.65 -47.75 -77.41
CA ALA A 819 88.12 -47.21 -76.14
C ALA A 819 87.63 -48.25 -75.10
N ARG A 820 87.92 -49.54 -75.29
CA ARG A 820 88.12 -50.48 -74.15
C ARG A 820 89.44 -50.20 -73.39
N ILE A 821 89.97 -48.98 -73.50
CA ILE A 821 91.29 -48.55 -73.01
C ILE A 821 91.18 -47.59 -71.81
N ALA A 822 90.00 -47.02 -71.52
CA ALA A 822 89.79 -46.31 -70.25
C ALA A 822 89.89 -47.25 -69.02
N THR A 823 89.48 -48.52 -69.16
CA THR A 823 89.60 -49.54 -68.10
C THR A 823 90.93 -50.31 -68.14
N LEU A 824 91.61 -50.39 -69.29
CA LEU A 824 92.98 -50.93 -69.36
C LEU A 824 94.04 -49.92 -68.88
N GLY A 825 93.83 -48.61 -69.09
CA GLY A 825 94.78 -47.57 -68.66
C GLY A 825 94.99 -47.53 -67.15
N ILE A 826 93.90 -47.63 -66.37
CA ILE A 826 93.94 -47.62 -64.91
C ILE A 826 94.57 -48.92 -64.36
N VAL A 827 94.30 -50.06 -65.00
CA VAL A 827 94.89 -51.36 -64.61
C VAL A 827 96.37 -51.47 -64.99
N ILE A 828 96.78 -50.97 -66.16
CA ILE A 828 98.20 -50.98 -66.60
C ILE A 828 99.03 -49.97 -65.80
N MET A 829 98.48 -48.80 -65.44
CA MET A 829 99.16 -47.83 -64.58
C MET A 829 99.33 -48.38 -63.15
N GLY A 830 98.33 -49.10 -62.61
CA GLY A 830 98.45 -49.83 -61.35
C GLY A 830 99.48 -50.97 -61.39
N ILE A 831 99.52 -51.76 -62.47
CA ILE A 831 100.49 -52.85 -62.64
C ILE A 831 101.92 -52.31 -62.85
N MET A 832 102.11 -51.19 -63.54
CA MET A 832 103.41 -50.51 -63.65
C MET A 832 103.91 -50.00 -62.30
N ILE A 833 103.05 -49.38 -61.48
CA ILE A 833 103.43 -48.91 -60.13
C ILE A 833 103.78 -50.09 -59.21
N LEU A 834 103.08 -51.23 -59.34
CA LEU A 834 103.41 -52.47 -58.61
C LEU A 834 104.70 -53.14 -59.12
N LEU A 835 104.98 -53.09 -60.42
CA LEU A 835 106.23 -53.64 -60.99
C LEU A 835 107.45 -52.77 -60.66
N ILE A 836 107.33 -51.44 -60.66
CA ILE A 836 108.40 -50.53 -60.25
C ILE A 836 108.72 -50.74 -58.75
N LYS A 837 107.70 -50.83 -57.87
CA LYS A 837 107.89 -51.20 -56.45
C LYS A 837 108.48 -52.61 -56.26
N LYS A 838 108.30 -53.54 -57.22
CA LYS A 838 108.85 -54.90 -57.17
C LYS A 838 110.29 -54.99 -57.71
N ILE A 839 110.71 -54.05 -58.56
CA ILE A 839 112.06 -53.98 -59.13
C ILE A 839 113.04 -53.23 -58.20
N GLU A 840 112.60 -52.21 -57.45
CA GLU A 840 113.47 -51.56 -56.45
C GLU A 840 113.65 -52.40 -55.16
N LYS A 841 112.62 -53.14 -54.71
CA LYS A 841 112.71 -53.85 -53.42
C LYS A 841 113.45 -55.20 -53.46
N HIS A 842 113.72 -55.77 -54.65
CA HIS A 842 114.53 -57.00 -54.79
C HIS A 842 115.92 -56.81 -55.39
N LYS A 843 116.37 -55.56 -55.59
CA LYS A 843 117.80 -55.24 -55.75
C LYS A 843 118.53 -55.07 -54.39
N ILE A 844 117.79 -55.17 -53.28
CA ILE A 844 118.28 -55.01 -51.89
C ILE A 844 118.36 -56.35 -51.12
N ILE A 845 117.82 -57.45 -51.66
CA ILE A 845 117.97 -58.79 -51.03
C ILE A 845 118.55 -59.79 -52.05
N ARG A 846 119.86 -59.65 -52.29
CA ARG A 846 120.72 -60.69 -52.85
C ARG A 846 122.01 -60.86 -52.04
N GLU A 847 121.94 -60.69 -50.71
CA GLU A 847 123.11 -60.83 -49.81
C GLU A 847 122.96 -61.78 -48.62
N GLU A 848 121.81 -62.42 -48.40
CA GLU A 848 121.70 -63.59 -47.51
C GLU A 848 120.92 -64.70 -48.25
N LYS A 849 121.47 -65.80 -48.76
CA LYS A 849 122.76 -66.48 -48.59
C LYS A 849 123.33 -66.43 -47.16
N TYR A 850 122.66 -67.07 -46.22
CA TYR A 850 123.32 -68.01 -45.30
C TYR A 850 122.30 -68.86 -44.55
N ARG A 851 122.71 -70.11 -44.27
CA ARG A 851 122.25 -70.98 -43.16
C ARG A 851 120.74 -71.32 -43.19
N LYS A 852 120.35 -72.55 -43.54
CA LYS A 852 120.66 -73.79 -42.79
C LYS A 852 120.55 -73.60 -41.28
N LEU A 853 119.33 -73.69 -40.76
CA LEU A 853 118.90 -74.84 -39.98
C LEU A 853 117.37 -75.00 -40.13
#